data_AF-A0A0W0RQH6-F1
#
_entry.id   AF-A0A0W0RQH6-F1
#
_cell.length_a   1.000
_cell.length_b   1.000
_cell.length_c   1.000
_cell.angle_alpha   90.00
_cell.angle_beta   90.00
_cell.angle_gamma   90.00
#
_symmetry.space_group_name_H-M   'P 1'
#
loop_
_entity.id
_entity.type
_entity.pdbx_description
1 polymer ?
#
loop_
_entity_poly.entity_id
_entity_poly.type
_entity_poly.pdbx_seq_one_letter_code
_entity_poly.pdbx_strand_id
1 'polypeptide(L)'
;MYKKQLISSLLGFLVADILFANEVATTSSLQNFYNNYNNYWHAGPWTSRFTSQGLISRSELAGFVDGMIPVLGQSDRLVYVDGAFMGGRNQSMVASMGTGIRSIHNIQSDEVILGGFFFADYQRMNLMNNQLHTWIANPGLELLTKHHEARVQGYFPMGKRSQPYLSMMASNMPQFVLHDSGKTNIAQTSGHTFIDAPVSLTHEYGVGVEGEVGRYIPIAGGVWLRGGVYHFDYHNAPSVNGWEANIEVYAGKNISLLVQDNYDNQNKNWFSFGVRLSFGGPDYTQVNQLRNRMEEPIIRHIARQPSGAAIPIRESYILTGPTQIINDIWFFSPSGTNYTNFNSNICTAEHPCQTLNQSIADGITATVTRPANLWFASGNYTLPANNGSQVVYLGNGQILSGRSADFTTSATLARPIINGGLWWYGNGSFQDMNIINSGQINVIDNSVAALGADNNLTVNNASVVARAQGVTVNGIESDNLSVNNAVISAEGDQFVIAASALNAINVTNSELSALGTDAGQIFGVIGNQLATPVNVVVRNSNIKVVSTGDSSFVLGVWGINTGTVIVDDSVISAIGPRIVVGVDSDGGNVEVNRSSIYSEGGDSLVNGIFAQGSIRAQEVNITARNNSTGESLGIVNNMGDVFLTDSTINSFSTAIAYGISANGGNVFSTNNIIFAQSSSAIPGRWVLGIYANQNATINSSKVTAQNISTAATSVTQGIVSDGVLTFEGGESSVSATSSTPASSDAVIGAEGVINNSNPKSQCSINGGASADCA
;
A
#
# COMPACT_ATOMS: atom_id res chain seq x y z
N MET A 1 -26.51 2.93 3.88
CA MET A 1 -26.29 2.06 5.07
C MET A 1 -27.53 1.95 5.95
N TYR A 2 -28.22 3.05 6.31
CA TYR A 2 -29.44 3.07 7.15
C TYR A 2 -30.60 2.16 6.69
N LYS A 3 -30.77 1.89 5.39
CA LYS A 3 -31.86 1.03 4.86
C LYS A 3 -31.77 -0.44 5.30
N LYS A 4 -30.56 -1.03 5.43
CA LYS A 4 -30.42 -2.44 5.83
C LYS A 4 -30.68 -2.66 7.33
N GLN A 5 -30.34 -1.68 8.17
CA GLN A 5 -30.55 -1.74 9.63
C GLN A 5 -32.02 -1.56 10.00
N LEU A 6 -32.74 -0.66 9.31
CA LEU A 6 -34.19 -0.50 9.44
C LEU A 6 -34.92 -1.79 9.02
N ILE A 7 -34.43 -2.47 7.98
CA ILE A 7 -34.99 -3.75 7.51
C ILE A 7 -34.74 -4.86 8.52
N SER A 8 -33.59 -4.94 9.21
CA SER A 8 -33.36 -5.95 10.25
C SER A 8 -34.14 -5.72 11.55
N SER A 9 -34.39 -4.46 11.95
CA SER A 9 -35.30 -4.16 13.07
C SER A 9 -36.77 -4.35 12.68
N LEU A 10 -37.19 -4.00 11.46
CA LEU A 10 -38.50 -4.38 10.90
C LEU A 10 -38.62 -5.90 10.65
N LEU A 11 -37.53 -6.61 10.37
CA LEU A 11 -37.51 -8.08 10.34
C LEU A 11 -37.56 -8.67 11.74
N GLY A 12 -37.10 -8.00 12.80
CA GLY A 12 -37.42 -8.38 14.18
C GLY A 12 -38.93 -8.33 14.43
N PHE A 13 -39.59 -7.27 13.92
CA PHE A 13 -41.05 -7.16 13.92
C PHE A 13 -41.74 -8.20 13.02
N LEU A 14 -41.20 -8.47 11.82
CA LEU A 14 -41.78 -9.41 10.85
C LEU A 14 -41.43 -10.88 11.12
N VAL A 15 -40.36 -11.20 11.84
CA VAL A 15 -40.02 -12.57 12.25
C VAL A 15 -40.81 -12.96 13.49
N ALA A 16 -41.21 -12.00 14.35
CA ALA A 16 -42.27 -12.24 15.31
C ALA A 16 -43.60 -12.54 14.58
N ASP A 17 -43.92 -11.83 13.50
CA ASP A 17 -45.05 -12.16 12.62
C ASP A 17 -44.84 -13.42 11.76
N ILE A 18 -43.63 -13.89 11.43
CA ILE A 18 -43.46 -15.10 10.59
C ILE A 18 -43.30 -16.37 11.45
N LEU A 19 -42.82 -16.25 12.70
CA LEU A 19 -42.86 -17.34 13.68
C LEU A 19 -44.25 -17.51 14.32
N PHE A 20 -45.12 -16.49 14.28
CA PHE A 20 -46.45 -16.55 14.91
C PHE A 20 -47.65 -16.06 14.08
N ALA A 21 -47.43 -15.49 12.88
CA ALA A 21 -48.48 -14.89 12.05
C ALA A 21 -48.23 -15.11 10.53
N ASN A 22 -48.01 -16.36 10.12
CA ASN A 22 -48.52 -16.81 8.84
C ASN A 22 -49.43 -17.98 9.12
N GLU A 23 -50.72 -17.73 8.95
CA GLU A 23 -51.84 -18.66 8.94
C GLU A 23 -51.62 -19.91 9.80
N VAL A 24 -52.24 -19.87 10.99
CA VAL A 24 -52.87 -21.06 11.58
C VAL A 24 -53.90 -21.59 10.57
N ALA A 25 -53.40 -22.17 9.48
CA ALA A 25 -54.10 -23.20 8.75
C ALA A 25 -54.25 -24.32 9.77
N THR A 26 -55.49 -24.47 10.21
CA THR A 26 -56.00 -25.48 11.14
C THR A 26 -55.48 -26.86 10.79
N THR A 27 -54.29 -27.20 11.27
CA THR A 27 -53.82 -28.57 11.37
C THR A 27 -53.98 -28.94 12.83
N SER A 28 -54.88 -29.90 13.06
CA SER A 28 -55.25 -30.42 14.38
C SER A 28 -54.06 -30.91 15.23
N SER A 29 -52.85 -30.99 14.67
CA SER A 29 -51.63 -31.45 15.33
C SER A 29 -50.97 -30.40 16.24
N LEU A 30 -50.91 -29.11 15.87
CA LEU A 30 -50.31 -28.06 16.72
C LEU A 30 -51.24 -27.64 17.86
N GLN A 31 -52.55 -27.62 17.63
CA GLN A 31 -53.52 -27.38 18.69
C GLN A 31 -53.62 -28.57 19.64
N ASN A 32 -53.41 -29.80 19.15
CA ASN A 32 -53.21 -30.97 20.02
C ASN A 32 -51.86 -30.94 20.74
N PHE A 33 -50.79 -30.37 20.18
CA PHE A 33 -49.53 -30.17 20.90
C PHE A 33 -49.68 -29.11 22.01
N TYR A 34 -50.32 -27.97 21.72
CA TYR A 34 -50.62 -26.91 22.70
C TYR A 34 -51.58 -27.38 23.80
N ASN A 35 -52.63 -28.13 23.44
CA ASN A 35 -53.58 -28.69 24.41
C ASN A 35 -53.01 -29.89 25.18
N ASN A 36 -52.13 -30.72 24.60
CA ASN A 36 -51.46 -31.80 25.33
C ASN A 36 -50.31 -31.31 26.21
N TYR A 37 -49.63 -30.22 25.85
CA TYR A 37 -48.59 -29.61 26.70
C TYR A 37 -49.19 -29.06 28.01
N ASN A 38 -50.34 -28.38 27.92
CA ASN A 38 -51.07 -27.88 29.10
C ASN A 38 -51.66 -28.98 30.00
N ASN A 39 -51.86 -30.20 29.48
CA ASN A 39 -52.44 -31.31 30.23
C ASN A 39 -51.42 -32.15 31.01
N TYR A 40 -50.12 -32.07 30.70
CA TYR A 40 -49.07 -32.83 31.41
C TYR A 40 -48.14 -31.98 32.27
N TRP A 41 -48.06 -30.66 32.02
CA TRP A 41 -47.25 -29.73 32.80
C TRP A 41 -48.15 -28.62 33.35
N HIS A 42 -48.53 -28.72 34.63
CA HIS A 42 -49.24 -27.63 35.30
C HIS A 42 -48.26 -26.45 35.52
N ALA A 43 -48.21 -25.54 34.56
CA ALA A 43 -47.46 -24.30 34.63
C ALA A 43 -48.09 -23.26 35.61
N GLY A 44 -49.03 -23.67 36.47
CA GLY A 44 -49.70 -22.79 37.42
C GLY A 44 -50.62 -21.78 36.72
N PRO A 45 -51.01 -20.68 37.41
CA PRO A 45 -51.81 -19.61 36.81
C PRO A 45 -51.01 -18.74 35.82
N TRP A 46 -49.80 -19.14 35.44
CA TRP A 46 -48.85 -18.28 34.76
C TRP A 46 -48.97 -18.33 33.24
N THR A 47 -48.76 -17.19 32.60
CA THR A 47 -48.82 -17.03 31.15
C THR A 47 -47.44 -16.91 30.53
N SER A 48 -47.30 -17.36 29.28
CA SER A 48 -46.12 -17.03 28.48
C SER A 48 -46.13 -15.55 28.12
N ARG A 49 -44.95 -14.94 28.10
CA ARG A 49 -44.75 -13.53 27.76
C ARG A 49 -43.78 -13.40 26.61
N PHE A 50 -44.01 -12.41 25.77
CA PHE A 50 -43.08 -11.93 24.76
C PHE A 50 -42.95 -10.42 24.87
N THR A 51 -41.72 -9.90 24.95
CA THR A 51 -41.48 -8.46 24.83
C THR A 51 -40.53 -8.12 23.71
N SER A 52 -40.75 -6.95 23.11
CA SER A 52 -39.84 -6.33 22.16
C SER A 52 -39.59 -4.90 22.56
N GLN A 53 -38.36 -4.42 22.40
CA GLN A 53 -37.95 -3.08 22.74
C GLN A 53 -37.05 -2.51 21.63
N GLY A 54 -37.30 -1.28 21.25
CA GLY A 54 -36.39 -0.48 20.41
C GLY A 54 -35.88 0.72 21.19
N LEU A 55 -34.57 0.93 21.18
CA LEU A 55 -33.90 2.10 21.75
C LEU A 55 -33.19 2.89 20.64
N ILE A 56 -33.44 4.19 20.58
CA ILE A 56 -32.76 5.13 19.69
C ILE A 56 -31.95 6.15 20.52
N SER A 57 -30.74 6.42 20.05
CA SER A 57 -29.83 7.45 20.59
C SER A 57 -29.25 8.31 19.45
N ARG A 58 -28.46 9.34 19.78
CA ARG A 58 -27.89 10.33 18.83
C ARG A 58 -27.22 9.70 17.60
N SER A 59 -26.69 8.49 17.70
CA SER A 59 -26.07 7.80 16.56
C SER A 59 -26.30 6.28 16.52
N GLU A 60 -27.17 5.75 17.39
CA GLU A 60 -27.31 4.30 17.60
C GLU A 60 -28.78 3.88 17.63
N LEU A 61 -29.03 2.67 17.12
CA LEU A 61 -30.31 1.97 17.19
C LEU A 61 -30.03 0.57 17.71
N ALA A 62 -30.65 0.21 18.83
CA ALA A 62 -30.64 -1.14 19.37
C ALA A 62 -32.05 -1.71 19.41
N GLY A 63 -32.16 -3.00 19.11
CA GLY A 63 -33.38 -3.79 19.23
C GLY A 63 -33.15 -4.93 20.20
N PHE A 64 -34.17 -5.22 21.01
CA PHE A 64 -34.19 -6.30 21.97
C PHE A 64 -35.53 -7.05 21.85
N VAL A 65 -35.49 -8.36 21.90
CA VAL A 65 -36.66 -9.23 21.90
C VAL A 65 -36.41 -10.34 22.92
N ASP A 66 -37.36 -10.62 23.78
CA ASP A 66 -37.28 -11.71 24.75
C ASP A 66 -38.62 -12.40 24.94
N GLY A 67 -38.56 -13.66 25.35
CA GLY A 67 -39.73 -14.48 25.62
C GLY A 67 -39.53 -15.37 26.83
N MET A 68 -40.50 -15.34 27.75
CA MET A 68 -40.53 -16.16 28.95
C MET A 68 -41.64 -17.20 28.85
N ILE A 69 -41.28 -18.46 29.08
CA ILE A 69 -42.22 -19.59 29.07
C ILE A 69 -42.20 -20.24 30.46
N PRO A 70 -43.31 -20.19 31.21
CA PRO A 70 -43.50 -20.98 32.41
C PRO A 70 -43.35 -22.47 32.13
N VAL A 71 -42.51 -23.16 32.89
CA VAL A 71 -42.29 -24.61 32.78
C VAL A 71 -43.00 -25.34 33.92
N LEU A 72 -42.89 -24.81 35.13
CA LEU A 72 -43.57 -25.33 36.33
C LEU A 72 -44.09 -24.17 37.15
N GLY A 73 -45.31 -24.27 37.66
CA GLY A 73 -45.89 -23.18 38.42
C GLY A 73 -46.94 -23.60 39.45
N GLN A 74 -46.91 -22.91 40.58
CA GLN A 74 -47.99 -22.86 41.56
C GLN A 74 -48.37 -21.40 41.77
N SER A 75 -49.42 -21.09 42.53
CA SER A 75 -49.85 -19.70 42.70
C SER A 75 -48.76 -18.81 43.32
N ASP A 76 -47.84 -19.36 44.10
CA ASP A 76 -46.75 -18.69 44.79
C ASP A 76 -45.36 -18.97 44.19
N ARG A 77 -45.24 -19.81 43.17
CA ARG A 77 -43.94 -20.22 42.59
C ARG A 77 -43.99 -20.32 41.08
N LEU A 78 -42.95 -19.86 40.42
CA LEU A 78 -42.77 -19.97 38.97
C LEU A 78 -41.35 -20.44 38.66
N VAL A 79 -41.22 -21.51 37.89
CA VAL A 79 -39.98 -21.89 37.20
C VAL A 79 -40.19 -21.63 35.72
N TYR A 80 -39.25 -20.94 35.09
CA TYR A 80 -39.37 -20.52 33.70
C TYR A 80 -38.09 -20.78 32.90
N VAL A 81 -38.26 -20.81 31.59
CA VAL A 81 -37.19 -20.64 30.61
C VAL A 81 -37.38 -19.31 29.89
N ASP A 82 -36.29 -18.66 29.56
CA ASP A 82 -36.29 -17.34 28.92
C ASP A 82 -35.25 -17.32 27.80
N GLY A 83 -35.65 -16.83 26.63
CA GLY A 83 -34.76 -16.64 25.49
C GLY A 83 -34.82 -15.21 25.01
N ALA A 84 -33.67 -14.63 24.70
CA ALA A 84 -33.61 -13.25 24.19
C ALA A 84 -32.64 -13.09 23.03
N PHE A 85 -32.91 -12.08 22.20
CA PHE A 85 -32.04 -11.63 21.14
C PHE A 85 -31.90 -10.11 21.20
N MET A 86 -30.68 -9.61 21.13
CA MET A 86 -30.35 -8.21 21.07
C MET A 86 -29.51 -7.93 19.82
N GLY A 87 -29.76 -6.84 19.13
CA GLY A 87 -28.95 -6.41 17.99
C GLY A 87 -28.75 -4.91 17.99
N GLY A 88 -27.56 -4.45 17.55
CA GLY A 88 -27.21 -3.03 17.56
C GLY A 88 -26.19 -2.62 16.50
N ARG A 89 -25.42 -1.58 16.80
CA ARG A 89 -24.41 -0.99 15.91
C ARG A 89 -23.22 -1.94 15.73
N ASN A 90 -22.44 -1.76 14.65
CA ASN A 90 -21.27 -2.60 14.33
C ASN A 90 -21.59 -4.10 14.15
N GLN A 91 -22.82 -4.41 13.73
CA GLN A 91 -23.32 -5.78 13.61
C GLN A 91 -23.13 -6.56 14.93
N SER A 92 -23.24 -5.86 16.07
CA SER A 92 -23.33 -6.50 17.38
C SER A 92 -24.63 -7.30 17.44
N MET A 93 -24.52 -8.54 17.90
CA MET A 93 -25.67 -9.34 18.28
C MET A 93 -25.37 -10.11 19.55
N VAL A 94 -26.42 -10.28 20.35
CA VAL A 94 -26.42 -11.13 21.54
C VAL A 94 -27.59 -12.08 21.38
N ALA A 95 -27.31 -13.38 21.40
CA ALA A 95 -28.34 -14.39 21.57
C ALA A 95 -28.22 -14.95 22.98
N SER A 96 -29.33 -15.09 23.68
CA SER A 96 -29.34 -15.49 25.07
C SER A 96 -30.37 -16.55 25.34
N MET A 97 -30.02 -17.47 26.24
CA MET A 97 -30.93 -18.48 26.76
C MET A 97 -30.67 -18.66 28.25
N GLY A 98 -31.74 -18.75 29.02
CA GLY A 98 -31.64 -18.88 30.47
C GLY A 98 -32.85 -19.52 31.10
N THR A 99 -32.76 -19.65 32.42
CA THR A 99 -33.80 -20.20 33.26
C THR A 99 -33.79 -19.49 34.61
N GLY A 100 -34.93 -19.53 35.29
CA GLY A 100 -35.03 -18.96 36.62
C GLY A 100 -36.20 -19.49 37.43
N ILE A 101 -36.18 -19.11 38.69
CA ILE A 101 -37.22 -19.40 39.66
C ILE A 101 -37.62 -18.12 40.37
N ARG A 102 -38.92 -17.92 40.58
CA ARG A 102 -39.51 -16.87 41.42
C ARG A 102 -40.42 -17.51 42.46
N SER A 103 -40.39 -17.02 43.68
CA SER A 103 -41.21 -17.52 44.79
C SER A 103 -41.71 -16.37 45.67
N ILE A 104 -42.98 -16.40 46.03
CA ILE A 104 -43.62 -15.42 46.92
C ILE A 104 -43.40 -15.85 48.38
N HIS A 105 -42.87 -14.94 49.18
CA HIS A 105 -42.62 -15.13 50.60
C HIS A 105 -43.21 -13.97 51.42
N ASN A 106 -43.64 -14.27 52.65
CA ASN A 106 -44.05 -13.24 53.61
C ASN A 106 -42.87 -12.86 54.49
N ILE A 107 -42.46 -11.59 54.45
CA ILE A 107 -41.42 -11.04 55.31
C ILE A 107 -42.00 -9.84 56.05
N GLN A 108 -42.05 -9.90 57.38
CA GLN A 108 -42.53 -8.80 58.23
C GLN A 108 -43.93 -8.26 57.87
N SER A 109 -44.84 -9.13 57.43
CA SER A 109 -46.22 -8.84 57.00
C SER A 109 -46.37 -8.30 55.57
N ASP A 110 -45.28 -8.16 54.82
CA ASP A 110 -45.31 -7.84 53.39
C ASP A 110 -45.02 -9.09 52.54
N GLU A 111 -45.76 -9.24 51.45
CA GLU A 111 -45.44 -10.22 50.42
C GLU A 111 -44.29 -9.70 49.55
N VAL A 112 -43.26 -10.53 49.33
CA VAL A 112 -42.13 -10.25 48.44
C VAL A 112 -41.91 -11.43 47.48
N ILE A 113 -41.39 -11.16 46.30
CA ILE A 113 -40.87 -12.18 45.39
C ILE A 113 -39.37 -12.24 45.57
N LEU A 114 -38.87 -13.43 45.87
CA LEU A 114 -37.45 -13.77 45.76
C LEU A 114 -37.27 -14.57 44.47
N GLY A 115 -36.34 -14.13 43.64
CA GLY A 115 -36.01 -14.81 42.40
C GLY A 115 -34.52 -15.02 42.23
N GLY A 116 -34.18 -16.09 41.53
CA GLY A 116 -32.83 -16.38 41.07
C GLY A 116 -32.87 -16.88 39.64
N PHE A 117 -31.92 -16.45 38.83
CA PHE A 117 -31.86 -16.79 37.41
C PHE A 117 -30.42 -16.99 36.94
N PHE A 118 -30.29 -17.70 35.83
CA PHE A 118 -29.03 -17.94 35.15
C PHE A 118 -29.26 -17.89 33.65
N PHE A 119 -28.39 -17.15 32.96
CA PHE A 119 -28.39 -17.04 31.51
C PHE A 119 -27.00 -17.40 30.96
N ALA A 120 -27.00 -17.82 29.69
CA ALA A 120 -25.82 -17.93 28.86
C ALA A 120 -26.03 -17.05 27.63
N ASP A 121 -25.18 -16.05 27.47
CA ASP A 121 -25.20 -15.12 26.34
C ASP A 121 -24.10 -15.44 25.35
N TYR A 122 -24.46 -15.63 24.08
CA TYR A 122 -23.55 -15.62 22.96
C TYR A 122 -23.51 -14.23 22.35
N GLN A 123 -22.43 -13.50 22.61
CA GLN A 123 -22.20 -12.18 22.02
C GLN A 123 -21.28 -12.32 20.82
N ARG A 124 -21.68 -11.74 19.69
CA ARG A 124 -20.87 -11.65 18.47
C ARG A 124 -20.81 -10.21 17.96
N MET A 125 -19.64 -9.80 17.50
CA MET A 125 -19.45 -8.51 16.83
C MET A 125 -18.60 -8.69 15.56
N ASN A 126 -18.95 -7.97 14.50
CA ASN A 126 -18.14 -7.92 13.29
C ASN A 126 -17.48 -6.53 13.20
N LEU A 127 -16.22 -6.45 13.62
CA LEU A 127 -15.38 -5.26 13.44
C LEU A 127 -14.24 -5.57 12.49
N MET A 128 -13.97 -4.65 11.55
CA MET A 128 -12.85 -4.73 10.60
C MET A 128 -12.70 -6.11 9.93
N ASN A 129 -13.81 -6.71 9.48
CA ASN A 129 -13.88 -8.03 8.84
C ASN A 129 -13.48 -9.24 9.71
N ASN A 130 -13.28 -9.07 11.02
CA ASN A 130 -13.02 -10.19 11.93
C ASN A 130 -14.26 -10.51 12.78
N GLN A 131 -14.57 -11.80 12.91
CA GLN A 131 -15.75 -12.29 13.66
C GLN A 131 -15.35 -12.60 15.11
N LEU A 132 -15.55 -11.62 15.99
CA LEU A 132 -15.27 -11.80 17.41
C LEU A 132 -16.52 -12.33 18.11
N HIS A 133 -16.33 -13.31 18.98
CA HIS A 133 -17.44 -13.94 19.69
C HIS A 133 -17.04 -14.42 21.08
N THR A 134 -17.94 -14.33 22.04
CA THR A 134 -17.72 -14.86 23.38
C THR A 134 -19.02 -15.42 23.95
N TRP A 135 -18.89 -16.44 24.79
CA TRP A 135 -19.96 -16.90 25.67
C TRP A 135 -19.81 -16.23 27.03
N ILE A 136 -20.90 -15.78 27.62
CA ILE A 136 -20.92 -15.09 28.91
C ILE A 136 -21.95 -15.80 29.79
N ALA A 137 -21.56 -16.22 30.98
CA ALA A 137 -22.47 -16.71 31.99
C ALA A 137 -22.93 -15.55 32.87
N ASN A 138 -24.24 -15.46 33.10
CA ASN A 138 -24.85 -14.36 33.82
C ASN A 138 -25.85 -14.84 34.89
N PRO A 139 -25.36 -15.24 36.07
CA PRO A 139 -26.21 -15.51 37.23
C PRO A 139 -26.73 -14.20 37.84
N GLY A 140 -27.96 -14.22 38.35
CA GLY A 140 -28.53 -13.07 39.03
C GLY A 140 -29.59 -13.43 40.06
N LEU A 141 -29.89 -12.44 40.90
CA LEU A 141 -30.89 -12.49 41.95
C LEU A 141 -31.80 -11.27 41.83
N GLU A 142 -33.07 -11.45 42.18
CA GLU A 142 -34.06 -10.38 42.21
C GLU A 142 -34.91 -10.42 43.49
N LEU A 143 -35.25 -9.23 43.99
CA LEU A 143 -36.17 -9.00 45.08
C LEU A 143 -37.23 -8.02 44.58
N LEU A 144 -38.48 -8.48 44.46
CA LEU A 144 -39.59 -7.66 43.97
C LEU A 144 -40.65 -7.50 45.07
N THR A 145 -41.12 -6.29 45.28
CA THR A 145 -42.30 -5.99 46.10
C THR A 145 -43.39 -5.40 45.22
N LYS A 146 -44.52 -4.95 45.78
CA LYS A 146 -45.54 -4.24 44.98
C LYS A 146 -45.02 -2.97 44.32
N HIS A 147 -44.06 -2.27 44.93
CA HIS A 147 -43.64 -0.95 44.46
C HIS A 147 -42.13 -0.76 44.35
N HIS A 148 -41.34 -1.75 44.74
CA HIS A 148 -39.89 -1.68 44.69
C HIS A 148 -39.33 -2.91 44.00
N GLU A 149 -38.21 -2.73 43.34
CA GLU A 149 -37.39 -3.83 42.82
C GLU A 149 -35.93 -3.59 43.14
N ALA A 150 -35.22 -4.69 43.35
CA ALA A 150 -33.77 -4.73 43.43
C ALA A 150 -33.27 -5.96 42.68
N ARG A 151 -32.24 -5.79 41.86
CA ARG A 151 -31.61 -6.86 41.07
C ARG A 151 -30.10 -6.74 41.16
N VAL A 152 -29.41 -7.88 41.18
CA VAL A 152 -27.94 -7.96 41.06
C VAL A 152 -27.59 -9.09 40.12
N GLN A 153 -26.65 -8.83 39.20
CA GLN A 153 -26.26 -9.77 38.15
C GLN A 153 -24.75 -9.77 37.98
N GLY A 154 -24.16 -10.96 37.90
CA GLY A 154 -22.75 -11.14 37.55
C GLY A 154 -22.60 -11.46 36.07
N TYR A 155 -21.43 -11.18 35.50
CA TYR A 155 -21.06 -11.52 34.12
C TYR A 155 -19.70 -12.17 34.08
N PHE A 156 -19.63 -13.39 33.56
CA PHE A 156 -18.42 -14.19 33.49
C PHE A 156 -18.17 -14.65 32.05
N PRO A 157 -17.26 -13.99 31.30
CA PRO A 157 -16.84 -14.50 30.01
C PRO A 157 -16.26 -15.91 30.15
N MET A 158 -16.86 -16.88 29.46
CA MET A 158 -16.49 -18.30 29.49
C MET A 158 -15.41 -18.64 28.45
N GLY A 159 -15.18 -17.75 27.49
CA GLY A 159 -14.12 -17.87 26.49
C GLY A 159 -12.82 -17.16 26.89
N LYS A 160 -11.89 -17.03 25.94
CA LYS A 160 -10.71 -16.18 26.13
C LYS A 160 -11.18 -14.73 26.35
N ARG A 161 -10.78 -14.15 27.48
CA ARG A 161 -11.02 -12.74 27.80
C ARG A 161 -10.33 -11.78 26.85
N SER A 162 -9.31 -12.22 26.11
CA SER A 162 -8.60 -11.42 25.09
C SER A 162 -8.58 -12.16 23.76
N GLN A 163 -9.08 -11.52 22.70
CA GLN A 163 -9.16 -12.08 21.36
C GLN A 163 -8.40 -11.19 20.36
N PRO A 164 -7.24 -11.66 19.86
CA PRO A 164 -6.47 -10.88 18.91
C PRO A 164 -7.14 -10.81 17.54
N TYR A 165 -7.11 -9.64 16.93
CA TYR A 165 -7.71 -9.40 15.62
C TYR A 165 -6.74 -8.78 14.60
N LEU A 166 -5.59 -8.29 15.03
CA LEU A 166 -4.56 -7.73 14.16
C LEU A 166 -3.20 -7.86 14.83
N SER A 167 -2.16 -8.21 14.07
CA SER A 167 -0.76 -8.24 14.54
C SER A 167 0.05 -7.20 13.78
N MET A 168 0.89 -6.46 14.50
CA MET A 168 1.71 -5.36 13.96
C MET A 168 2.90 -5.06 14.87
N MET A 169 3.79 -4.16 14.46
CA MET A 169 4.74 -3.53 15.38
C MET A 169 4.03 -2.43 16.19
N ALA A 170 4.48 -2.21 17.42
CA ALA A 170 3.92 -1.21 18.33
C ALA A 170 3.99 0.21 17.75
N SER A 171 5.03 0.52 16.97
CA SER A 171 5.18 1.77 16.22
C SER A 171 4.02 2.06 15.26
N ASN A 172 3.33 1.03 14.77
CA ASN A 172 2.19 1.15 13.87
C ASN A 172 0.83 1.14 14.61
N MET A 173 0.84 1.16 15.94
CA MET A 173 -0.38 1.08 16.74
C MET A 173 -1.21 2.36 16.63
N PRO A 174 -2.55 2.25 16.50
CA PRO A 174 -3.41 3.43 16.57
C PRO A 174 -3.35 4.08 17.96
N GLN A 175 -3.20 5.40 18.00
CA GLN A 175 -3.07 6.19 19.24
C GLN A 175 -4.24 6.04 20.21
N PHE A 176 -5.46 5.80 19.71
CA PHE A 176 -6.63 5.58 20.58
C PHE A 176 -6.51 4.30 21.41
N VAL A 177 -5.86 3.24 20.89
CA VAL A 177 -5.64 2.00 21.65
C VAL A 177 -4.61 2.21 22.75
N LEU A 178 -3.56 3.00 22.50
CA LEU A 178 -2.59 3.36 23.54
C LEU A 178 -3.27 4.09 24.70
N HIS A 179 -4.09 5.12 24.38
CA HIS A 179 -4.85 5.85 25.38
C HIS A 179 -5.84 4.95 26.13
N ASP A 180 -6.56 4.07 25.43
CA ASP A 180 -7.56 3.19 26.05
C ASP A 180 -6.93 2.08 26.90
N SER A 181 -5.77 1.56 26.50
CA SER A 181 -5.07 0.48 27.23
C SER A 181 -4.44 0.92 28.54
N GLY A 182 -4.14 2.22 28.69
CA GLY A 182 -3.40 2.76 29.84
C GLY A 182 -1.95 2.24 29.96
N LYS A 183 -1.44 1.54 28.93
CA LYS A 183 -0.07 1.03 28.87
C LYS A 183 0.75 1.92 27.94
N THR A 184 1.93 2.34 28.39
CA THR A 184 2.90 3.10 27.60
C THR A 184 4.22 2.30 27.51
N ASN A 185 5.12 2.65 26.59
CA ASN A 185 6.52 2.17 26.52
C ASN A 185 6.77 0.87 25.74
N ILE A 186 6.07 0.64 24.62
CA ILE A 186 6.33 -0.51 23.73
C ILE A 186 6.84 -0.12 22.33
N ALA A 187 6.70 1.15 21.98
CA ALA A 187 7.38 1.81 20.86
C ALA A 187 7.91 3.13 21.39
N GLN A 188 9.21 3.22 21.62
CA GLN A 188 9.83 4.40 22.21
C GLN A 188 11.25 4.60 21.73
N THR A 189 11.63 5.86 21.58
CA THR A 189 13.01 6.29 21.37
C THR A 189 13.56 6.84 22.67
N SER A 190 14.78 6.46 23.05
CA SER A 190 15.49 7.09 24.16
C SER A 190 16.99 7.01 23.98
N GLY A 191 17.69 8.11 24.28
CA GLY A 191 19.12 8.21 24.02
C GLY A 191 19.42 7.96 22.54
N HIS A 192 20.34 7.03 22.27
CA HIS A 192 20.71 6.56 20.92
C HIS A 192 20.01 5.25 20.52
N THR A 193 18.84 4.97 21.10
CA THR A 193 18.15 3.68 20.99
C THR A 193 16.70 3.86 20.56
N PHE A 194 16.22 2.93 19.73
CA PHE A 194 14.80 2.73 19.43
C PHE A 194 14.36 1.34 19.86
N ILE A 195 13.24 1.29 20.56
CA ILE A 195 12.61 0.07 21.07
C ILE A 195 11.26 -0.06 20.39
N ASP A 196 11.02 -1.20 19.75
CA ASP A 196 9.73 -1.50 19.11
C ASP A 196 9.34 -2.96 19.31
N ALA A 197 8.15 -3.20 19.82
CA ALA A 197 7.69 -4.54 20.16
C ALA A 197 6.62 -5.04 19.18
N PRO A 198 6.67 -6.31 18.74
CA PRO A 198 5.56 -6.91 18.03
C PRO A 198 4.38 -7.09 19.00
N VAL A 199 3.23 -6.58 18.58
CA VAL A 199 1.99 -6.58 19.35
C VAL A 199 0.87 -7.21 18.55
N SER A 200 -0.14 -7.71 19.26
CA SER A 200 -1.43 -7.99 18.66
C SER A 200 -2.51 -7.17 19.35
N LEU A 201 -3.26 -6.43 18.55
CA LEU A 201 -4.45 -5.73 19.00
C LEU A 201 -5.53 -6.77 19.30
N THR A 202 -6.15 -6.60 20.46
CA THR A 202 -7.10 -7.54 21.03
C THR A 202 -8.35 -6.81 21.49
N HIS A 203 -9.48 -7.48 21.39
CA HIS A 203 -10.68 -7.08 22.13
C HIS A 203 -10.71 -7.84 23.45
N GLU A 204 -11.05 -7.11 24.52
CA GLU A 204 -11.12 -7.67 25.85
C GLU A 204 -12.55 -7.72 26.41
N TYR A 205 -12.90 -8.87 26.96
CA TYR A 205 -14.15 -9.14 27.65
C TYR A 205 -13.90 -9.17 29.15
N GLY A 206 -14.66 -8.36 29.87
CA GLY A 206 -14.50 -8.17 31.30
C GLY A 206 -15.39 -9.10 32.13
N VAL A 207 -14.91 -9.47 33.32
CA VAL A 207 -15.78 -10.02 34.36
C VAL A 207 -16.46 -8.83 35.03
N GLY A 208 -17.76 -8.89 35.24
CA GLY A 208 -18.48 -7.74 35.78
C GLY A 208 -19.63 -8.07 36.69
N VAL A 209 -20.16 -7.01 37.27
CA VAL A 209 -21.35 -7.03 38.12
C VAL A 209 -22.16 -5.77 37.84
N GLU A 210 -23.48 -5.92 37.82
CA GLU A 210 -24.40 -4.80 37.80
C GLU A 210 -25.47 -4.97 38.89
N GLY A 211 -25.95 -3.84 39.39
CA GLY A 211 -27.03 -3.77 40.34
C GLY A 211 -28.01 -2.68 39.94
N GLU A 212 -29.30 -2.96 40.06
CA GLU A 212 -30.38 -2.03 39.75
C GLU A 212 -31.39 -1.98 40.89
N VAL A 213 -31.88 -0.79 41.21
CA VAL A 213 -33.02 -0.59 42.10
C VAL A 213 -34.07 0.27 41.41
N GLY A 214 -35.34 -0.03 41.66
CA GLY A 214 -36.45 0.66 41.02
C GLY A 214 -37.62 0.91 41.95
N ARG A 215 -38.40 1.96 41.64
CA ARG A 215 -39.64 2.29 42.33
C ARG A 215 -40.77 2.58 41.34
N TYR A 216 -41.92 1.98 41.61
CA TYR A 216 -43.17 2.25 40.89
C TYR A 216 -43.89 3.45 41.48
N ILE A 217 -44.39 4.31 40.61
CA ILE A 217 -45.19 5.48 40.94
C ILE A 217 -46.54 5.35 40.21
N PRO A 218 -47.68 5.32 40.93
CA PRO A 218 -49.01 5.14 40.33
C PRO A 218 -49.55 6.45 39.73
N ILE A 219 -48.82 7.04 38.79
CA ILE A 219 -49.22 8.25 38.05
C ILE A 219 -49.32 7.91 36.56
N ALA A 220 -50.30 8.50 35.86
CA ALA A 220 -50.45 8.42 34.40
C ALA A 220 -50.45 6.99 33.81
N GLY A 221 -51.11 6.03 34.47
CA GLY A 221 -51.16 4.63 34.03
C GLY A 221 -50.02 3.75 34.55
N GLY A 222 -48.99 4.35 35.16
CA GLY A 222 -47.88 3.68 35.83
C GLY A 222 -46.52 4.16 35.33
N VAL A 223 -45.62 4.49 36.26
CA VAL A 223 -44.25 4.91 35.94
C VAL A 223 -43.26 4.10 36.80
N TRP A 224 -42.22 3.55 36.18
CA TRP A 224 -41.04 3.07 36.89
C TRP A 224 -39.92 4.09 36.80
N LEU A 225 -39.31 4.37 37.95
CA LEU A 225 -38.02 5.06 38.04
C LEU A 225 -36.99 4.05 38.52
N ARG A 226 -35.91 3.86 37.75
CA ARG A 226 -34.82 2.93 38.05
C ARG A 226 -33.49 3.64 38.05
N GLY A 227 -32.60 3.18 38.92
CA GLY A 227 -31.21 3.59 38.98
C GLY A 227 -30.32 2.37 39.15
N GLY A 228 -29.25 2.31 38.38
CA GLY A 228 -28.32 1.18 38.40
C GLY A 228 -26.86 1.61 38.45
N VAL A 229 -26.00 0.71 38.89
CA VAL A 229 -24.54 0.84 38.88
C VAL A 229 -23.93 -0.43 38.33
N TYR A 230 -22.79 -0.30 37.66
CA TYR A 230 -22.07 -1.45 37.11
C TYR A 230 -20.55 -1.26 37.13
N HIS A 231 -19.87 -2.40 37.24
CA HIS A 231 -18.41 -2.51 37.23
C HIS A 231 -17.99 -3.71 36.37
N PHE A 232 -17.06 -3.50 35.44
CA PHE A 232 -16.44 -4.55 34.64
C PHE A 232 -14.92 -4.42 34.69
N ASP A 233 -14.24 -5.50 35.06
CA ASP A 233 -12.80 -5.60 35.14
C ASP A 233 -12.22 -6.31 33.90
N TYR A 234 -11.06 -5.87 33.41
CA TYR A 234 -10.36 -6.40 32.22
C TYR A 234 -8.92 -6.80 32.56
N HIS A 235 -8.32 -7.64 31.72
CA HIS A 235 -6.98 -8.16 32.02
C HIS A 235 -5.87 -7.17 31.61
N ASN A 236 -6.02 -6.51 30.46
CA ASN A 236 -5.05 -5.58 29.87
C ASN A 236 -5.64 -4.19 29.61
N ALA A 237 -6.84 -3.89 30.08
CA ALA A 237 -7.49 -2.59 29.89
C ALA A 237 -8.04 -2.05 31.22
N PRO A 238 -8.28 -0.73 31.34
CA PRO A 238 -8.93 -0.14 32.50
C PRO A 238 -10.35 -0.68 32.68
N SER A 239 -10.76 -0.82 33.94
CA SER A 239 -12.12 -1.20 34.30
C SER A 239 -13.15 -0.20 33.76
N VAL A 240 -14.35 -0.69 33.47
CA VAL A 240 -15.50 0.14 33.11
C VAL A 240 -16.37 0.30 34.35
N ASN A 241 -16.58 1.54 34.77
CA ASN A 241 -17.41 1.88 35.92
C ASN A 241 -18.47 2.88 35.47
N GLY A 242 -19.73 2.61 35.81
CA GLY A 242 -20.79 3.49 35.39
C GLY A 242 -22.07 3.32 36.19
N TRP A 243 -23.04 4.15 35.81
CA TRP A 243 -24.38 4.17 36.35
C TRP A 243 -25.41 4.37 35.25
N GLU A 244 -26.66 4.09 35.58
CA GLU A 244 -27.83 4.24 34.72
C GLU A 244 -28.96 4.94 35.49
N ALA A 245 -29.70 5.79 34.80
CA ALA A 245 -31.05 6.20 35.19
C ALA A 245 -32.04 5.84 34.08
N ASN A 246 -33.15 5.20 34.44
CA ASN A 246 -34.18 4.75 33.51
C ASN A 246 -35.57 5.16 34.01
N ILE A 247 -36.37 5.71 33.10
CA ILE A 247 -37.76 6.07 33.31
C ILE A 247 -38.59 5.30 32.29
N GLU A 248 -39.52 4.50 32.76
CA GLU A 248 -40.46 3.75 31.92
C GLU A 248 -41.89 4.16 32.24
N VAL A 249 -42.61 4.67 31.24
CA VAL A 249 -44.00 5.15 31.36
C VAL A 249 -44.92 4.21 30.60
N TYR A 250 -45.89 3.59 31.27
CA TYR A 250 -46.82 2.67 30.63
C TYR A 250 -47.99 3.42 29.98
N ALA A 251 -48.20 3.17 28.70
CA ALA A 251 -49.33 3.64 27.90
C ALA A 251 -50.30 2.47 27.65
N GLY A 252 -50.95 2.01 28.73
CA GLY A 252 -51.81 0.82 28.71
C GLY A 252 -51.07 -0.46 29.09
N LYS A 253 -51.63 -1.61 28.74
CA LYS A 253 -51.10 -2.92 29.18
C LYS A 253 -49.91 -3.42 28.37
N ASN A 254 -49.85 -3.05 27.09
CA ASN A 254 -48.96 -3.66 26.11
C ASN A 254 -47.85 -2.72 25.60
N ILE A 255 -47.86 -1.44 26.00
CA ILE A 255 -46.95 -0.43 25.45
C ILE A 255 -46.35 0.38 26.59
N SER A 256 -45.02 0.58 26.56
CA SER A 256 -44.34 1.55 27.41
C SER A 256 -43.34 2.40 26.62
N LEU A 257 -43.13 3.61 27.10
CA LEU A 257 -42.10 4.54 26.62
C LEU A 257 -40.94 4.55 27.59
N LEU A 258 -39.71 4.49 27.07
CA LEU A 258 -38.50 4.45 27.87
C LEU A 258 -37.65 5.69 27.61
N VAL A 259 -37.13 6.26 28.69
CA VAL A 259 -36.08 7.28 28.67
C VAL A 259 -34.95 6.76 29.54
N GLN A 260 -33.75 6.67 28.99
CA GLN A 260 -32.60 6.09 29.69
C GLN A 260 -31.36 6.95 29.46
N ASP A 261 -30.59 7.16 30.52
CA ASP A 261 -29.27 7.80 30.46
C ASP A 261 -28.25 6.93 31.17
N ASN A 262 -27.18 6.59 30.47
CA ASN A 262 -26.06 5.81 31.00
C ASN A 262 -24.82 6.68 31.03
N TYR A 263 -24.06 6.66 32.12
CA TYR A 263 -22.74 7.27 32.16
C TYR A 263 -21.70 6.25 32.60
N ASP A 264 -20.61 6.15 31.84
CA ASP A 264 -19.40 5.46 32.30
C ASP A 264 -18.11 6.16 31.87
N ASN A 265 -16.99 5.64 32.35
CA ASN A 265 -15.67 6.16 31.99
C ASN A 265 -15.24 5.85 30.54
N GLN A 266 -15.96 4.98 29.80
CA GLN A 266 -15.68 4.61 28.40
C GLN A 266 -16.43 5.52 27.40
N ASN A 267 -17.77 5.51 27.44
CA ASN A 267 -18.68 6.19 26.52
C ASN A 267 -19.18 7.54 27.03
N LYS A 268 -18.85 7.92 28.29
CA LYS A 268 -19.38 9.11 28.96
C LYS A 268 -20.92 9.05 28.98
N ASN A 269 -21.62 10.18 28.82
CA ASN A 269 -23.09 10.22 28.88
C ASN A 269 -23.72 9.68 27.59
N TRP A 270 -24.72 8.82 27.76
CA TRP A 270 -25.43 8.16 26.70
C TRP A 270 -26.93 8.16 26.95
N PHE A 271 -27.59 9.14 26.36
CA PHE A 271 -29.03 9.28 26.40
C PHE A 271 -29.73 8.46 25.30
N SER A 272 -30.82 7.78 25.63
CA SER A 272 -31.65 7.02 24.71
C SER A 272 -33.14 7.15 25.02
N PHE A 273 -33.95 7.05 23.96
CA PHE A 273 -35.41 6.98 24.03
C PHE A 273 -35.88 5.68 23.39
N GLY A 274 -36.95 5.09 23.88
CA GLY A 274 -37.45 3.85 23.31
C GLY A 274 -38.91 3.58 23.51
N VAL A 275 -39.35 2.52 22.84
CA VAL A 275 -40.69 1.94 22.97
C VAL A 275 -40.51 0.46 23.27
N ARG A 276 -41.28 -0.05 24.23
CA ARG A 276 -41.41 -1.48 24.49
C ARG A 276 -42.84 -1.93 24.26
N LEU A 277 -42.97 -3.08 23.64
CA LEU A 277 -44.21 -3.80 23.41
C LEU A 277 -44.19 -5.10 24.21
N SER A 278 -45.29 -5.40 24.89
CA SER A 278 -45.45 -6.59 25.73
C SER A 278 -46.71 -7.35 25.34
N PHE A 279 -46.59 -8.67 25.12
CA PHE A 279 -47.70 -9.56 24.79
C PHE A 279 -47.72 -10.74 25.77
N GLY A 280 -48.87 -11.01 26.38
CA GLY A 280 -48.94 -11.88 27.56
C GLY A 280 -48.19 -11.27 28.75
N GLY A 281 -48.08 -12.01 29.86
CA GLY A 281 -47.34 -11.53 31.01
C GLY A 281 -48.13 -10.59 31.95
N PRO A 282 -47.42 -9.76 32.74
CA PRO A 282 -48.00 -8.86 33.72
C PRO A 282 -48.95 -7.83 33.11
N ASP A 283 -50.07 -7.55 33.78
CA ASP A 283 -50.78 -6.29 33.58
C ASP A 283 -50.07 -5.18 34.35
N TYR A 284 -49.23 -4.42 33.64
CA TYR A 284 -48.45 -3.31 34.20
C TYR A 284 -49.29 -2.14 34.72
N THR A 285 -50.59 -2.12 34.46
CA THR A 285 -51.54 -1.17 35.07
C THR A 285 -52.05 -1.65 36.44
N GLN A 286 -51.73 -2.88 36.84
CA GLN A 286 -52.19 -3.54 38.06
C GLN A 286 -51.04 -3.98 38.99
N VAL A 287 -50.01 -3.14 39.16
CA VAL A 287 -48.81 -3.45 39.97
C VAL A 287 -49.10 -3.62 41.48
N ASN A 288 -50.30 -3.25 41.94
CA ASN A 288 -50.75 -3.46 43.32
C ASN A 288 -50.88 -4.95 43.70
N GLN A 289 -50.97 -5.85 42.70
CA GLN A 289 -50.97 -7.30 42.92
C GLN A 289 -49.57 -7.85 42.70
N LEU A 290 -48.90 -8.28 43.78
CA LEU A 290 -47.53 -8.80 43.69
C LEU A 290 -47.43 -9.98 42.70
N ARG A 291 -48.46 -10.84 42.64
CA ARG A 291 -48.51 -11.98 41.71
C ARG A 291 -48.38 -11.57 40.24
N ASN A 292 -48.85 -10.39 39.85
CA ASN A 292 -48.68 -9.89 38.48
C ASN A 292 -47.20 -9.69 38.14
N ARG A 293 -46.34 -9.45 39.13
CA ARG A 293 -44.90 -9.27 38.92
C ARG A 293 -44.14 -10.58 38.68
N MET A 294 -44.77 -11.75 38.85
CA MET A 294 -44.14 -13.05 38.66
C MET A 294 -43.68 -13.29 37.22
N GLU A 295 -44.27 -12.60 36.24
CA GLU A 295 -43.99 -12.78 34.81
C GLU A 295 -43.20 -11.61 34.20
N GLU A 296 -42.74 -10.66 35.01
CA GLU A 296 -41.99 -9.50 34.52
C GLU A 296 -40.69 -9.91 33.82
N PRO A 297 -40.27 -9.19 32.76
CA PRO A 297 -39.00 -9.44 32.10
C PRO A 297 -37.83 -9.29 33.07
N ILE A 298 -36.79 -10.08 32.86
CA ILE A 298 -35.52 -9.89 33.53
C ILE A 298 -34.81 -8.72 32.84
N ILE A 299 -34.72 -7.59 33.53
CA ILE A 299 -33.94 -6.43 33.08
C ILE A 299 -32.46 -6.76 33.27
N ARG A 300 -31.67 -6.65 32.20
CA ARG A 300 -30.26 -7.03 32.17
C ARG A 300 -29.51 -6.28 31.08
N HIS A 301 -28.19 -6.29 31.18
CA HIS A 301 -27.25 -5.59 30.29
C HIS A 301 -27.34 -4.07 30.42
N ILE A 302 -27.59 -3.54 31.62
CA ILE A 302 -27.81 -2.11 31.83
C ILE A 302 -26.65 -1.27 31.30
N ALA A 303 -25.41 -1.80 31.38
CA ALA A 303 -24.24 -1.11 30.86
C ALA A 303 -24.26 -0.89 29.34
N ARG A 304 -24.89 -1.77 28.54
CA ARG A 304 -24.72 -1.80 27.07
C ARG A 304 -26.00 -2.08 26.28
N GLN A 305 -27.16 -2.06 26.92
CA GLN A 305 -28.47 -2.22 26.28
C GLN A 305 -28.67 -1.28 25.07
N PRO A 306 -28.31 0.02 25.11
CA PRO A 306 -28.46 0.91 23.96
C PRO A 306 -27.52 0.61 22.77
N SER A 307 -26.47 -0.19 22.99
CA SER A 307 -25.46 -0.55 22.00
C SER A 307 -25.66 -1.92 21.36
N GLY A 308 -26.62 -2.71 21.88
CA GLY A 308 -26.86 -4.07 21.42
C GLY A 308 -25.81 -5.09 21.88
N ALA A 309 -25.16 -4.87 23.02
CA ALA A 309 -24.15 -5.77 23.59
C ALA A 309 -24.50 -6.17 25.02
N ALA A 310 -24.08 -7.37 25.45
CA ALA A 310 -24.36 -7.90 26.77
C ALA A 310 -23.47 -7.27 27.85
N ILE A 311 -22.20 -7.05 27.50
CA ILE A 311 -21.19 -6.44 28.38
C ILE A 311 -20.33 -5.43 27.61
N PRO A 312 -19.70 -4.45 28.29
CA PRO A 312 -18.72 -3.57 27.65
C PRO A 312 -17.50 -4.34 27.16
N ILE A 313 -16.90 -3.86 26.06
CA ILE A 313 -15.66 -4.40 25.50
C ILE A 313 -14.63 -3.27 25.42
N ARG A 314 -13.37 -3.58 25.72
CA ARG A 314 -12.23 -2.67 25.57
C ARG A 314 -11.31 -3.12 24.45
N GLU A 315 -10.63 -2.19 23.82
CA GLU A 315 -9.52 -2.50 22.92
C GLU A 315 -8.21 -2.39 23.71
N SER A 316 -7.32 -3.36 23.52
CA SER A 316 -6.00 -3.37 24.14
C SER A 316 -5.02 -4.13 23.26
N TYR A 317 -3.81 -4.31 23.73
CA TYR A 317 -2.78 -5.07 23.04
C TYR A 317 -2.07 -6.04 23.99
N ILE A 318 -1.53 -7.10 23.37
CA ILE A 318 -0.63 -8.06 24.00
C ILE A 318 0.67 -8.13 23.21
N LEU A 319 1.79 -8.34 23.90
CA LEU A 319 3.08 -8.59 23.26
C LEU A 319 3.07 -9.99 22.65
N THR A 320 3.47 -10.12 21.39
CA THR A 320 3.44 -11.41 20.67
C THR A 320 4.81 -11.99 20.35
N GLY A 321 5.89 -11.27 20.67
CA GLY A 321 7.24 -11.70 20.33
C GLY A 321 8.32 -10.84 20.98
N PRO A 322 9.60 -11.08 20.61
CA PRO A 322 10.72 -10.35 21.18
C PRO A 322 10.69 -8.89 20.73
N THR A 323 10.88 -7.99 21.69
CA THR A 323 11.08 -6.56 21.42
C THR A 323 12.37 -6.35 20.64
N GLN A 324 12.27 -5.59 19.56
CA GLN A 324 13.42 -5.16 18.77
C GLN A 324 14.04 -3.94 19.42
N ILE A 325 15.37 -3.97 19.57
CA ILE A 325 16.16 -2.87 20.10
C ILE A 325 17.20 -2.54 19.04
N ILE A 326 17.13 -1.32 18.52
CA ILE A 326 18.09 -0.77 17.57
C ILE A 326 18.91 0.27 18.32
N ASN A 327 20.21 0.03 18.44
CA ASN A 327 21.17 0.95 19.04
C ASN A 327 21.90 1.76 17.97
N ASP A 328 22.75 2.69 18.41
CA ASP A 328 23.61 3.51 17.56
C ASP A 328 22.84 4.39 16.58
N ILE A 329 21.69 4.92 17.03
CA ILE A 329 20.86 5.87 16.30
C ILE A 329 21.18 7.30 16.72
N TRP A 330 21.44 8.18 15.76
CA TRP A 330 21.60 9.62 15.95
C TRP A 330 20.41 10.34 15.35
N PHE A 331 19.72 11.14 16.17
CA PHE A 331 18.44 11.75 15.85
C PHE A 331 18.60 13.21 15.42
N PHE A 332 18.00 13.56 14.29
CA PHE A 332 18.01 14.90 13.72
C PHE A 332 16.58 15.41 13.56
N SER A 333 16.29 16.64 14.01
CA SER A 333 14.97 17.28 13.92
C SER A 333 15.12 18.75 13.55
N PRO A 334 14.27 19.34 12.69
CA PRO A 334 14.37 20.76 12.35
C PRO A 334 14.20 21.69 13.57
N SER A 335 13.50 21.21 14.61
CA SER A 335 13.33 21.88 15.90
C SER A 335 14.35 21.43 16.96
N GLY A 336 15.39 20.71 16.55
CA GLY A 336 16.45 20.22 17.42
C GLY A 336 17.40 21.32 17.91
N THR A 337 18.41 20.93 18.66
CA THR A 337 19.45 21.82 19.17
C THR A 337 20.58 21.95 18.17
N ASN A 338 21.04 23.18 17.91
CA ASN A 338 22.19 23.42 17.05
C ASN A 338 23.49 23.19 17.84
N TYR A 339 24.17 22.07 17.57
CA TYR A 339 25.48 21.77 18.13
C TYR A 339 26.58 22.02 17.09
N THR A 340 27.64 22.71 17.48
CA THR A 340 28.80 22.97 16.61
C THR A 340 29.93 21.96 16.78
N ASN A 341 29.98 21.28 17.92
CA ASN A 341 31.00 20.29 18.24
C ASN A 341 30.35 18.99 18.71
N PHE A 342 30.95 17.87 18.33
CA PHE A 342 30.51 16.56 18.75
C PHE A 342 30.82 16.25 20.23
N ASN A 343 29.90 15.55 20.89
CA ASN A 343 30.17 14.74 22.07
C ASN A 343 29.21 13.53 22.08
N SER A 344 29.43 12.53 22.93
CA SER A 344 28.65 11.28 22.91
C SER A 344 27.19 11.41 23.39
N ASN A 345 26.76 12.60 23.84
CA ASN A 345 25.44 12.83 24.46
C ASN A 345 24.56 13.81 23.65
N ILE A 346 24.95 14.14 22.40
CA ILE A 346 24.14 14.99 21.50
C ILE A 346 23.39 14.16 20.47
N CYS A 347 22.41 14.75 19.80
CA CYS A 347 21.56 14.07 18.81
C CYS A 347 20.90 12.80 19.37
N THR A 348 20.47 12.84 20.63
CA THR A 348 19.62 11.79 21.20
C THR A 348 18.17 12.02 20.83
N ALA A 349 17.30 11.04 21.08
CA ALA A 349 15.87 11.17 20.85
C ALA A 349 15.25 12.37 21.61
N GLU A 350 15.70 12.61 22.84
CA GLU A 350 15.22 13.70 23.71
C GLU A 350 15.83 15.06 23.33
N HIS A 351 17.03 15.05 22.74
CA HIS A 351 17.79 16.23 22.35
C HIS A 351 18.34 16.08 20.91
N PRO A 352 17.44 16.02 19.90
CA PRO A 352 17.86 15.78 18.53
C PRO A 352 18.69 16.95 18.00
N CYS A 353 19.60 16.67 17.08
CA CYS A 353 20.41 17.70 16.43
C CYS A 353 19.62 18.46 15.38
N GLN A 354 19.80 19.78 15.33
CA GLN A 354 19.12 20.60 14.32
C GLN A 354 19.65 20.40 12.91
N THR A 355 20.96 20.20 12.80
CA THR A 355 21.66 20.05 11.51
C THR A 355 22.78 19.03 11.65
N LEU A 356 23.20 18.50 10.51
CA LEU A 356 24.38 17.66 10.38
C LEU A 356 25.53 18.53 9.86
N ASN A 357 26.63 18.59 10.59
CA ASN A 357 27.85 19.29 10.19
C ASN A 357 29.03 18.33 10.21
N GLN A 358 30.19 18.77 9.69
CA GLN A 358 31.35 17.88 9.57
C GLN A 358 31.86 17.40 10.93
N SER A 359 31.92 18.26 11.94
CA SER A 359 32.34 17.90 13.30
C SER A 359 31.45 16.81 13.91
N ILE A 360 30.13 16.90 13.70
CA ILE A 360 29.17 15.89 14.13
C ILE A 360 29.37 14.59 13.34
N ALA A 361 29.47 14.64 12.01
CA ALA A 361 29.64 13.46 11.17
C ALA A 361 30.94 12.69 11.51
N ASP A 362 32.06 13.42 11.68
CA ASP A 362 33.35 12.86 12.08
C ASP A 362 33.29 12.24 13.48
N GLY A 363 32.67 12.95 14.43
CA GLY A 363 32.56 12.48 15.80
C GLY A 363 31.68 11.23 15.95
N ILE A 364 30.56 11.16 15.21
CA ILE A 364 29.73 9.95 15.13
C ILE A 364 30.59 8.79 14.61
N THR A 365 31.29 8.99 13.50
CA THR A 365 32.16 7.98 12.87
C THR A 365 33.22 7.47 13.84
N ALA A 366 33.81 8.36 14.64
CA ALA A 366 34.84 8.00 15.62
C ALA A 366 34.29 7.23 16.85
N THR A 367 32.99 7.32 17.12
CA THR A 367 32.37 6.79 18.35
C THR A 367 31.81 5.38 18.18
N VAL A 368 31.32 5.04 16.99
CA VAL A 368 30.71 3.73 16.72
C VAL A 368 31.66 2.79 16.00
N THR A 369 31.66 1.51 16.41
CA THR A 369 32.42 0.44 15.72
C THR A 369 31.61 -0.24 14.62
N ARG A 370 30.34 0.13 14.48
CA ARG A 370 29.37 -0.39 13.51
C ARG A 370 28.77 0.76 12.70
N PRO A 371 28.17 0.50 11.54
CA PRO A 371 27.39 1.47 10.78
C PRO A 371 26.41 2.26 11.68
N ALA A 372 26.62 3.56 11.87
CA ALA A 372 25.66 4.41 12.58
C ALA A 372 24.40 4.62 11.74
N ASN A 373 23.25 4.65 12.41
CA ASN A 373 21.98 5.04 11.81
C ASN A 373 21.71 6.50 12.12
N LEU A 374 21.60 7.35 11.11
CA LEU A 374 21.25 8.76 11.25
C LEU A 374 19.80 8.93 10.84
N TRP A 375 18.92 9.19 11.81
CA TRP A 375 17.48 9.33 11.60
C TRP A 375 17.09 10.79 11.53
N PHE A 376 16.47 11.18 10.42
CA PHE A 376 15.99 12.53 10.19
C PHE A 376 14.46 12.55 10.29
N ALA A 377 13.93 13.33 11.22
CA ALA A 377 12.50 13.62 11.28
C ALA A 377 12.05 14.43 10.06
N SER A 378 10.78 14.33 9.71
CA SER A 378 10.17 15.15 8.66
C SER A 378 10.47 16.64 8.83
N GLY A 379 10.94 17.30 7.75
CA GLY A 379 11.17 18.74 7.69
C GLY A 379 12.41 19.10 6.88
N ASN A 380 12.85 20.37 6.99
CA ASN A 380 13.92 20.92 6.16
C ASN A 380 15.21 21.09 6.95
N TYR A 381 16.31 20.63 6.37
CA TYR A 381 17.65 20.72 6.92
C TYR A 381 18.54 21.45 5.92
N THR A 382 19.39 22.34 6.41
CA THR A 382 20.42 22.99 5.59
C THR A 382 21.76 22.62 6.17
N LEU A 383 22.60 21.97 5.36
CA LEU A 383 23.95 21.65 5.75
C LEU A 383 24.76 22.96 5.87
N PRO A 384 25.61 23.12 6.89
CA PRO A 384 26.41 24.31 7.02
C PRO A 384 27.51 24.35 5.94
N ALA A 385 27.82 25.56 5.48
CA ALA A 385 28.94 25.77 4.57
C ALA A 385 30.28 25.59 5.31
N ASN A 386 31.06 24.59 4.91
CA ASN A 386 32.45 24.43 5.32
C ASN A 386 33.32 25.04 4.22
N ASN A 387 34.05 26.12 4.51
CA ASN A 387 34.95 26.77 3.55
C ASN A 387 34.31 27.14 2.20
N GLY A 388 33.00 27.42 2.18
CA GLY A 388 32.23 27.77 0.97
C GLY A 388 31.51 26.60 0.28
N SER A 389 31.72 25.35 0.72
CA SER A 389 31.01 24.16 0.22
C SER A 389 30.06 23.62 1.31
N GLN A 390 28.77 23.41 1.04
CA GLN A 390 27.85 22.72 2.00
C GLN A 390 27.78 21.21 1.74
N VAL A 391 28.93 20.61 1.42
CA VAL A 391 29.10 19.16 1.39
C VAL A 391 29.52 18.68 2.77
N VAL A 392 28.84 17.66 3.29
CA VAL A 392 29.25 16.92 4.50
C VAL A 392 29.74 15.54 4.11
N TYR A 393 30.93 15.20 4.59
CA TYR A 393 31.51 13.89 4.43
C TYR A 393 31.10 12.97 5.58
N LEU A 394 30.66 11.77 5.22
CA LEU A 394 30.11 10.73 6.07
C LEU A 394 31.10 9.58 6.18
N GLY A 395 31.10 8.92 7.33
CA GLY A 395 31.94 7.75 7.58
C GLY A 395 31.44 6.51 6.82
N ASN A 396 32.34 5.56 6.60
CA ASN A 396 32.03 4.29 5.96
C ASN A 396 30.87 3.55 6.67
N GLY A 397 29.88 3.15 5.88
CA GLY A 397 28.73 2.36 6.30
C GLY A 397 27.57 3.16 6.88
N GLN A 398 27.72 4.46 7.14
CA GLN A 398 26.65 5.26 7.74
C GLN A 398 25.35 5.22 6.91
N ILE A 399 24.22 5.08 7.59
CA ILE A 399 22.90 4.95 6.97
C ILE A 399 22.08 6.19 7.33
N LEU A 400 21.60 6.92 6.34
CA LEU A 400 20.69 8.05 6.53
C LEU A 400 19.27 7.60 6.21
N SER A 401 18.35 7.74 7.18
CA SER A 401 16.96 7.31 7.06
C SER A 401 15.98 8.41 7.45
N GLY A 402 15.00 8.66 6.59
CA GLY A 402 13.90 9.56 6.90
C GLY A 402 12.83 8.91 7.74
N ARG A 403 12.40 9.59 8.80
CA ARG A 403 11.40 9.13 9.76
C ARG A 403 10.29 10.17 9.97
N SER A 404 9.17 9.72 10.52
CA SER A 404 8.12 10.59 11.05
C SER A 404 8.67 11.58 12.09
N ALA A 405 7.89 12.62 12.41
CA ALA A 405 8.31 13.67 13.34
C ALA A 405 8.67 13.14 14.75
N ASP A 406 8.10 12.01 15.15
CA ASP A 406 8.35 11.28 16.40
C ASP A 406 9.33 10.11 16.24
N PHE A 407 9.94 9.96 15.06
CA PHE A 407 10.92 8.93 14.70
C PHE A 407 10.43 7.47 14.69
N THR A 408 9.14 7.23 14.90
CA THR A 408 8.61 5.87 15.09
C THR A 408 8.41 5.10 13.79
N THR A 409 8.21 5.78 12.67
CA THR A 409 7.91 5.17 11.37
C THR A 409 8.75 5.79 10.25
N SER A 410 8.96 5.06 9.13
CA SER A 410 9.62 5.62 7.94
C SER A 410 8.81 6.76 7.30
N ALA A 411 9.48 7.79 6.82
CA ALA A 411 8.84 8.94 6.19
C ALA A 411 8.44 8.63 4.74
N THR A 412 7.25 8.09 4.51
CA THR A 412 6.77 7.80 3.14
C THR A 412 6.11 9.00 2.46
N LEU A 413 5.40 9.85 3.22
CA LEU A 413 4.66 11.02 2.70
C LEU A 413 5.35 12.36 2.97
N ALA A 414 5.93 12.55 4.15
CA ALA A 414 6.57 13.79 4.57
C ALA A 414 8.09 13.57 4.73
N ARG A 415 8.78 13.27 3.62
CA ARG A 415 10.22 13.00 3.62
C ARG A 415 11.00 14.20 4.12
N PRO A 416 12.04 14.01 4.95
CA PRO A 416 13.01 15.06 5.26
C PRO A 416 13.65 15.58 3.98
N ILE A 417 13.93 16.89 3.92
CA ILE A 417 14.63 17.53 2.81
C ILE A 417 15.97 18.05 3.32
N ILE A 418 17.07 17.55 2.76
CA ILE A 418 18.41 18.07 2.99
C ILE A 418 18.77 19.05 1.86
N ASN A 419 19.17 20.26 2.21
CA ASN A 419 19.77 21.23 1.30
C ASN A 419 21.28 21.21 1.48
N GLY A 420 21.99 20.71 0.46
CA GLY A 420 23.43 20.50 0.46
C GLY A 420 23.82 19.19 -0.24
N GLY A 421 25.11 18.86 -0.20
CA GLY A 421 25.65 17.60 -0.72
C GLY A 421 26.09 16.65 0.39
N LEU A 422 26.03 15.35 0.14
CA LEU A 422 26.53 14.32 1.06
C LEU A 422 27.50 13.39 0.33
N TRP A 423 28.61 13.06 0.98
CA TRP A 423 29.60 12.16 0.41
C TRP A 423 30.07 11.11 1.43
N TRP A 424 30.10 9.83 1.09
CA TRP A 424 30.57 8.77 1.99
C TRP A 424 32.01 8.34 1.67
N TYR A 425 32.88 8.33 2.68
CA TYR A 425 34.20 7.69 2.59
C TYR A 425 34.05 6.17 2.70
N GLY A 426 33.68 5.53 1.59
CA GLY A 426 33.42 4.08 1.50
C GLY A 426 31.98 3.77 1.14
N ASN A 427 31.30 2.94 1.93
CA ASN A 427 29.92 2.53 1.67
C ASN A 427 28.93 3.52 2.29
N GLY A 428 27.78 3.72 1.65
CA GLY A 428 26.71 4.58 2.14
C GLY A 428 25.32 4.07 1.79
N SER A 429 24.33 4.50 2.59
CA SER A 429 22.92 4.24 2.32
C SER A 429 22.08 5.49 2.62
N PHE A 430 21.19 5.82 1.68
CA PHE A 430 20.29 6.96 1.75
C PHE A 430 18.86 6.50 1.44
N GLN A 431 17.96 6.62 2.42
CA GLN A 431 16.59 6.11 2.27
C GLN A 431 15.50 7.00 2.89
N ASP A 432 14.31 6.97 2.28
CA ASP A 432 13.11 7.68 2.75
C ASP A 432 13.30 9.21 2.88
N MET A 433 14.15 9.81 2.04
CA MET A 433 14.58 11.21 2.17
C MET A 433 14.65 11.92 0.82
N ASN A 434 14.66 13.25 0.88
CA ASN A 434 14.89 14.12 -0.26
C ASN A 434 16.19 14.91 -0.05
N ILE A 435 16.94 15.15 -1.12
CA ILE A 435 18.14 16.00 -1.09
C ILE A 435 18.19 16.92 -2.31
N ILE A 436 18.60 18.16 -2.08
CA ILE A 436 18.73 19.21 -3.09
C ILE A 436 20.09 19.86 -2.93
N ASN A 437 20.96 19.72 -3.94
CA ASN A 437 22.20 20.48 -4.06
C ASN A 437 22.10 21.44 -5.26
N SER A 438 22.06 22.76 -5.01
CA SER A 438 21.94 23.78 -6.06
C SER A 438 23.15 24.71 -6.08
N GLY A 439 24.23 24.23 -6.70
CA GLY A 439 25.42 25.02 -7.04
C GLY A 439 26.59 24.90 -6.07
N GLN A 440 26.58 23.88 -5.21
CA GLN A 440 27.65 23.72 -4.22
C GLN A 440 28.66 22.71 -4.71
N ILE A 441 29.83 23.26 -5.03
CA ILE A 441 30.94 22.51 -5.60
C ILE A 441 31.49 21.56 -4.54
N ASN A 442 31.49 20.27 -4.88
CA ASN A 442 32.28 19.26 -4.20
C ASN A 442 33.76 19.55 -4.49
N VAL A 443 34.54 19.72 -3.42
CA VAL A 443 35.93 20.19 -3.50
C VAL A 443 36.85 19.15 -4.16
N ILE A 444 36.45 17.87 -4.16
CA ILE A 444 37.30 16.78 -4.63
C ILE A 444 37.55 16.88 -6.15
N ASP A 445 36.54 17.15 -6.97
CA ASP A 445 36.65 17.06 -8.44
C ASP A 445 36.09 18.26 -9.23
N ASN A 446 35.85 19.39 -8.56
CA ASN A 446 35.18 20.56 -9.18
C ASN A 446 33.84 20.17 -9.84
N SER A 447 33.12 19.24 -9.22
CA SER A 447 31.81 18.74 -9.62
C SER A 447 30.77 19.07 -8.56
N VAL A 448 29.49 19.05 -8.92
CA VAL A 448 28.37 19.17 -7.98
C VAL A 448 27.67 17.82 -7.94
N ALA A 449 27.82 17.11 -6.82
CA ALA A 449 27.08 15.89 -6.53
C ALA A 449 26.07 16.15 -5.40
N ALA A 450 24.82 15.70 -5.55
CA ALA A 450 23.89 15.72 -4.42
C ALA A 450 24.20 14.57 -3.44
N LEU A 451 24.47 13.37 -3.95
CA LEU A 451 24.97 12.23 -3.18
C LEU A 451 26.20 11.63 -3.86
N GLY A 452 27.19 11.19 -3.10
CA GLY A 452 28.22 10.32 -3.64
C GLY A 452 28.92 9.43 -2.63
N ALA A 453 29.67 8.43 -3.09
CA ALA A 453 30.41 7.53 -2.21
C ALA A 453 31.64 6.92 -2.91
N ASP A 454 32.74 6.74 -2.17
CA ASP A 454 33.97 6.12 -2.74
C ASP A 454 33.85 4.62 -3.00
N ASN A 455 32.76 3.96 -2.56
CA ASN A 455 32.52 2.54 -2.81
C ASN A 455 31.06 2.23 -3.14
N ASN A 456 30.33 1.52 -2.28
CA ASN A 456 28.94 1.16 -2.55
C ASN A 456 27.98 2.23 -2.06
N LEU A 457 27.12 2.76 -2.93
CA LEU A 457 26.02 3.64 -2.54
C LEU A 457 24.68 2.96 -2.83
N THR A 458 23.81 2.89 -1.82
CA THR A 458 22.43 2.45 -1.98
C THR A 458 21.48 3.62 -1.78
N VAL A 459 20.60 3.87 -2.76
CA VAL A 459 19.60 4.94 -2.73
C VAL A 459 18.22 4.31 -2.89
N ASN A 460 17.39 4.41 -1.83
CA ASN A 460 16.07 3.76 -1.79
C ASN A 460 14.96 4.76 -1.45
N ASN A 461 13.86 4.76 -2.18
CA ASN A 461 12.68 5.55 -1.82
C ASN A 461 13.00 7.04 -1.59
N ALA A 462 13.76 7.64 -2.50
CA ALA A 462 14.38 8.95 -2.31
C ALA A 462 14.14 9.91 -3.49
N SER A 463 14.28 11.21 -3.24
CA SER A 463 14.34 12.23 -4.30
C SER A 463 15.68 12.95 -4.25
N VAL A 464 16.39 13.01 -5.36
CA VAL A 464 17.73 13.62 -5.46
C VAL A 464 17.72 14.67 -6.55
N VAL A 465 18.12 15.89 -6.22
CA VAL A 465 18.23 17.00 -7.18
C VAL A 465 19.60 17.63 -7.09
N ALA A 466 20.33 17.67 -8.22
CA ALA A 466 21.59 18.36 -8.37
C ALA A 466 21.47 19.43 -9.48
N ARG A 467 21.90 20.66 -9.19
CA ARG A 467 21.91 21.77 -10.16
C ARG A 467 23.20 22.55 -10.07
N ALA A 468 23.83 22.89 -11.19
CA ALA A 468 24.94 23.84 -11.21
C ALA A 468 25.19 24.43 -12.60
N GLN A 469 26.07 25.42 -12.69
CA GLN A 469 26.54 26.01 -13.94
C GLN A 469 28.06 26.10 -13.94
N GLY A 470 28.68 25.99 -15.11
CA GLY A 470 30.11 26.06 -15.35
C GLY A 470 30.93 24.87 -14.81
N VAL A 471 30.27 23.78 -14.39
CA VAL A 471 30.88 22.62 -13.74
C VAL A 471 30.16 21.32 -14.12
N THR A 472 30.78 20.18 -13.80
CA THR A 472 30.13 18.87 -13.87
C THR A 472 29.03 18.75 -12.82
N VAL A 473 27.86 18.22 -13.19
CA VAL A 473 26.72 17.98 -12.30
C VAL A 473 26.39 16.49 -12.31
N ASN A 474 26.58 15.84 -11.16
CA ASN A 474 26.16 14.46 -10.91
C ASN A 474 24.94 14.49 -9.98
N GLY A 475 23.85 13.82 -10.34
CA GLY A 475 22.76 13.57 -9.39
C GLY A 475 23.28 12.70 -8.25
N ILE A 476 23.77 11.51 -8.63
CA ILE A 476 24.40 10.53 -7.74
C ILE A 476 25.65 9.92 -8.38
N GLU A 477 26.66 9.62 -7.57
CA GLU A 477 27.95 9.08 -8.03
C GLU A 477 28.53 8.06 -7.04
N SER A 478 29.03 6.92 -7.51
CA SER A 478 29.80 6.01 -6.65
C SER A 478 30.65 5.02 -7.44
N ASP A 479 31.40 4.13 -6.79
CA ASP A 479 32.00 3.00 -7.50
C ASP A 479 30.97 1.94 -7.86
N ASN A 480 30.06 1.64 -6.94
CA ASN A 480 29.02 0.63 -7.10
C ASN A 480 27.68 1.22 -6.66
N LEU A 481 26.74 1.36 -7.59
CA LEU A 481 25.51 2.10 -7.36
C LEU A 481 24.28 1.20 -7.45
N SER A 482 23.43 1.23 -6.41
CA SER A 482 22.11 0.62 -6.41
C SER A 482 21.03 1.68 -6.16
N VAL A 483 20.13 1.86 -7.12
CA VAL A 483 19.03 2.84 -7.07
C VAL A 483 17.71 2.09 -7.17
N ASN A 484 16.82 2.30 -6.19
CA ASN A 484 15.50 1.70 -6.19
C ASN A 484 14.42 2.68 -5.74
N ASN A 485 13.33 2.77 -6.51
CA ASN A 485 12.18 3.61 -6.20
C ASN A 485 12.57 5.07 -5.94
N ALA A 486 13.47 5.61 -6.76
CA ALA A 486 14.00 6.96 -6.59
C ALA A 486 13.65 7.88 -7.77
N VAL A 487 13.62 9.18 -7.50
CA VAL A 487 13.51 10.24 -8.50
C VAL A 487 14.82 11.03 -8.46
N ILE A 488 15.54 11.07 -9.58
CA ILE A 488 16.85 11.73 -9.67
C ILE A 488 16.81 12.76 -10.79
N SER A 489 17.19 14.00 -10.48
CA SER A 489 17.27 15.08 -11.47
C SER A 489 18.63 15.77 -11.38
N ALA A 490 19.34 15.81 -12.50
CA ALA A 490 20.58 16.58 -12.66
C ALA A 490 20.37 17.66 -13.73
N GLU A 491 20.73 18.90 -13.42
CA GLU A 491 20.56 20.06 -14.32
C GLU A 491 21.85 20.89 -14.39
N GLY A 492 22.33 21.17 -15.60
CA GLY A 492 23.53 21.99 -15.80
C GLY A 492 23.80 22.44 -17.24
N ASP A 493 25.02 22.89 -17.52
CA ASP A 493 25.43 23.50 -18.79
C ASP A 493 26.65 22.79 -19.43
N GLN A 494 27.59 22.29 -18.64
CA GLN A 494 28.75 21.54 -19.13
C GLN A 494 28.50 20.03 -19.19
N PHE A 495 28.73 19.31 -18.10
CA PHE A 495 28.66 17.85 -18.06
C PHE A 495 27.59 17.44 -17.06
N VAL A 496 26.52 16.77 -17.51
CA VAL A 496 25.35 16.50 -16.66
C VAL A 496 25.04 15.01 -16.66
N ILE A 497 25.09 14.39 -15.48
CA ILE A 497 24.80 12.98 -15.29
C ILE A 497 23.72 12.80 -14.23
N ALA A 498 22.66 12.07 -14.54
CA ALA A 498 21.68 11.72 -13.50
C ALA A 498 22.28 10.71 -12.50
N ALA A 499 22.85 9.60 -13.01
CA ALA A 499 23.52 8.60 -12.19
C ALA A 499 24.80 8.05 -12.84
N SER A 500 25.92 8.07 -12.10
CA SER A 500 27.19 7.47 -12.50
C SER A 500 27.64 6.39 -11.53
N ALA A 501 28.25 5.34 -12.08
CA ALA A 501 29.08 4.44 -11.31
C ALA A 501 30.39 4.09 -12.01
N LEU A 502 31.46 3.81 -11.26
CA LEU A 502 32.72 3.34 -11.86
C LEU A 502 32.65 1.85 -12.25
N ASN A 503 32.17 0.96 -11.39
CA ASN A 503 32.28 -0.50 -11.58
C ASN A 503 30.94 -1.19 -11.93
N ALA A 504 29.84 -0.81 -11.26
CA ALA A 504 28.54 -1.43 -11.49
C ALA A 504 27.41 -0.46 -11.12
N ILE A 505 26.33 -0.48 -11.91
CA ILE A 505 25.15 0.33 -11.65
C ILE A 505 23.87 -0.49 -11.88
N ASN A 506 22.98 -0.47 -10.89
CA ASN A 506 21.68 -1.12 -10.94
C ASN A 506 20.60 -0.11 -10.59
N VAL A 507 19.74 0.20 -11.56
CA VAL A 507 18.64 1.17 -11.45
C VAL A 507 17.33 0.42 -11.62
N THR A 508 16.44 0.51 -10.63
CA THR A 508 15.17 -0.21 -10.60
C THR A 508 14.02 0.69 -10.17
N ASN A 509 12.85 0.57 -10.82
CA ASN A 509 11.63 1.28 -10.44
C ASN A 509 11.82 2.80 -10.26
N SER A 510 12.69 3.42 -11.05
CA SER A 510 13.16 4.80 -10.79
C SER A 510 12.92 5.74 -11.98
N GLU A 511 12.84 7.03 -11.69
CA GLU A 511 12.78 8.10 -12.68
C GLU A 511 14.07 8.92 -12.63
N LEU A 512 14.79 8.99 -13.75
CA LEU A 512 16.05 9.69 -13.86
C LEU A 512 15.95 10.75 -14.97
N SER A 513 16.36 11.98 -14.66
CA SER A 513 16.37 13.09 -15.60
C SER A 513 17.73 13.78 -15.61
N ALA A 514 18.32 13.96 -16.79
CA ALA A 514 19.51 14.77 -17.01
C ALA A 514 19.19 15.87 -18.03
N LEU A 515 19.27 17.13 -17.60
CA LEU A 515 18.90 18.31 -18.40
C LEU A 515 20.11 19.22 -18.58
N GLY A 516 20.61 19.31 -19.81
CA GLY A 516 21.72 20.19 -20.18
C GLY A 516 21.28 21.36 -21.05
N THR A 517 21.94 22.51 -20.87
CA THR A 517 21.60 23.75 -21.60
C THR A 517 22.68 24.24 -22.57
N ASP A 518 23.88 23.65 -22.55
CA ASP A 518 25.06 24.12 -23.31
C ASP A 518 25.86 22.96 -23.95
N ALA A 519 27.06 23.25 -24.46
CA ALA A 519 27.82 22.44 -25.41
C ALA A 519 28.55 21.19 -24.87
N GLY A 520 28.31 20.73 -23.65
CA GLY A 520 29.02 19.56 -23.11
C GLY A 520 28.35 18.20 -23.36
N GLN A 521 28.45 17.27 -22.41
CA GLN A 521 27.95 15.90 -22.56
C GLN A 521 26.93 15.58 -21.48
N ILE A 522 25.83 14.90 -21.84
CA ILE A 522 24.69 14.68 -20.95
C ILE A 522 24.32 13.20 -20.96
N PHE A 523 24.23 12.60 -19.77
CA PHE A 523 23.99 11.18 -19.59
C PHE A 523 22.86 10.94 -18.60
N GLY A 524 21.97 9.99 -18.92
CA GLY A 524 21.01 9.49 -17.95
C GLY A 524 21.72 8.59 -16.93
N VAL A 525 22.25 7.47 -17.42
CA VAL A 525 22.96 6.46 -16.63
C VAL A 525 24.29 6.14 -17.30
N ILE A 526 25.40 6.23 -16.56
CA ILE A 526 26.75 5.96 -17.09
C ILE A 526 27.55 5.02 -16.18
N GLY A 527 28.17 4.02 -16.78
CA GLY A 527 29.20 3.17 -16.18
C GLY A 527 30.60 3.56 -16.68
N ASN A 528 31.39 4.25 -15.86
CA ASN A 528 32.57 5.02 -16.29
C ASN A 528 33.92 4.50 -15.73
N GLN A 529 34.27 3.22 -15.94
CA GLN A 529 35.65 2.76 -15.68
C GLN A 529 36.42 2.53 -16.97
N LEU A 530 37.68 3.01 -16.99
CA LEU A 530 38.60 2.82 -18.10
C LEU A 530 39.26 1.43 -18.18
N ALA A 531 39.18 0.61 -17.12
CA ALA A 531 40.01 -0.60 -16.98
C ALA A 531 39.26 -1.91 -16.71
N THR A 532 38.01 -1.87 -16.23
CA THR A 532 37.23 -3.08 -15.94
C THR A 532 35.85 -3.05 -16.61
N PRO A 533 35.31 -4.21 -17.02
CA PRO A 533 33.97 -4.28 -17.59
C PRO A 533 32.91 -3.78 -16.61
N VAL A 534 32.15 -2.76 -17.02
CA VAL A 534 31.10 -2.16 -16.19
C VAL A 534 29.74 -2.72 -16.57
N ASN A 535 29.07 -3.36 -15.61
CA ASN A 535 27.70 -3.82 -15.82
C ASN A 535 26.72 -2.69 -15.50
N VAL A 536 25.91 -2.30 -16.50
CA VAL A 536 24.88 -1.29 -16.38
C VAL A 536 23.53 -1.97 -16.51
N VAL A 537 22.72 -1.94 -15.45
CA VAL A 537 21.43 -2.63 -15.40
C VAL A 537 20.33 -1.63 -15.06
N VAL A 538 19.34 -1.52 -15.94
CA VAL A 538 18.18 -0.64 -15.80
C VAL A 538 16.92 -1.48 -15.94
N ARG A 539 16.05 -1.47 -14.92
CA ARG A 539 14.77 -2.20 -14.95
C ARG A 539 13.60 -1.34 -14.51
N ASN A 540 12.44 -1.50 -15.14
CA ASN A 540 11.19 -0.83 -14.72
C ASN A 540 11.37 0.69 -14.50
N SER A 541 12.21 1.35 -15.30
CA SER A 541 12.63 2.73 -15.04
C SER A 541 12.37 3.65 -16.22
N ASN A 542 12.22 4.94 -15.93
CA ASN A 542 12.06 5.99 -16.93
C ASN A 542 13.31 6.89 -16.91
N ILE A 543 14.03 6.94 -18.01
CA ILE A 543 15.25 7.74 -18.16
C ILE A 543 15.00 8.80 -19.23
N LYS A 544 15.13 10.07 -18.85
CA LYS A 544 14.98 11.21 -19.73
C LYS A 544 16.26 12.03 -19.76
N VAL A 545 16.79 12.25 -20.96
CA VAL A 545 18.03 12.98 -21.19
C VAL A 545 17.74 14.03 -22.24
N VAL A 546 17.88 15.30 -21.90
CA VAL A 546 17.56 16.40 -22.82
C VAL A 546 18.69 17.41 -22.82
N SER A 547 19.13 17.78 -24.02
CA SER A 547 20.00 18.90 -24.27
C SER A 547 19.32 19.95 -25.14
N THR A 548 19.41 21.22 -24.75
CA THR A 548 18.98 22.34 -25.59
C THR A 548 20.14 23.13 -26.20
N GLY A 549 21.37 22.92 -25.70
CA GLY A 549 22.59 23.57 -26.21
C GLY A 549 23.33 22.68 -27.20
N ASP A 550 24.43 23.17 -27.78
CA ASP A 550 25.26 22.49 -28.79
C ASP A 550 26.03 21.26 -28.25
N SER A 551 25.46 20.55 -27.28
CA SER A 551 26.05 19.41 -26.58
C SER A 551 26.63 18.41 -27.57
N SER A 552 27.86 18.02 -27.32
CA SER A 552 28.57 17.06 -28.17
C SER A 552 27.93 15.67 -28.12
N PHE A 553 27.43 15.22 -26.95
CA PHE A 553 26.85 13.89 -26.74
C PHE A 553 25.67 13.90 -25.77
N VAL A 554 24.58 13.22 -26.14
CA VAL A 554 23.41 12.96 -25.30
C VAL A 554 23.12 11.47 -25.28
N LEU A 555 23.36 10.81 -24.15
CA LEU A 555 23.23 9.36 -24.01
C LEU A 555 22.19 9.00 -22.94
N GLY A 556 21.23 8.14 -23.28
CA GLY A 556 20.27 7.60 -22.32
C GLY A 556 20.96 6.72 -21.27
N VAL A 557 21.51 5.59 -21.73
CA VAL A 557 22.24 4.61 -20.93
C VAL A 557 23.55 4.27 -21.62
N TRP A 558 24.67 4.36 -20.91
CA TRP A 558 25.99 4.10 -21.47
C TRP A 558 26.84 3.20 -20.56
N GLY A 559 27.34 2.09 -21.10
CA GLY A 559 28.37 1.26 -20.47
C GLY A 559 29.69 1.36 -21.22
N ILE A 560 30.77 1.71 -20.50
CA ILE A 560 32.11 1.82 -21.08
C ILE A 560 32.88 0.50 -20.88
N ASN A 561 33.76 0.16 -21.83
CA ASN A 561 34.75 -0.93 -21.80
C ASN A 561 34.21 -2.35 -21.62
N THR A 562 33.64 -2.93 -22.68
CA THR A 562 33.31 -4.38 -22.76
C THR A 562 32.29 -4.93 -21.77
N GLY A 563 31.76 -4.10 -20.88
CA GLY A 563 30.69 -4.47 -19.95
C GLY A 563 29.32 -4.64 -20.63
N THR A 564 28.42 -5.38 -19.99
CA THR A 564 27.07 -5.60 -20.55
C THR A 564 26.11 -4.52 -20.08
N VAL A 565 25.36 -3.93 -21.01
CA VAL A 565 24.24 -3.03 -20.71
C VAL A 565 22.94 -3.80 -20.85
N ILE A 566 22.16 -3.86 -19.77
CA ILE A 566 20.87 -4.55 -19.71
C ILE A 566 19.78 -3.52 -19.42
N VAL A 567 18.79 -3.42 -20.31
CA VAL A 567 17.62 -2.55 -20.17
C VAL A 567 16.36 -3.41 -20.27
N ASP A 568 15.55 -3.43 -19.22
CA ASP A 568 14.38 -4.31 -19.12
C ASP A 568 13.14 -3.53 -18.66
N ASP A 569 11.99 -3.73 -19.30
CA ASP A 569 10.71 -3.09 -18.93
C ASP A 569 10.83 -1.56 -18.72
N SER A 570 11.66 -0.87 -19.52
CA SER A 570 12.05 0.53 -19.27
C SER A 570 11.74 1.46 -20.44
N VAL A 571 11.66 2.75 -20.14
CA VAL A 571 11.50 3.82 -21.14
C VAL A 571 12.74 4.71 -21.12
N ILE A 572 13.38 4.87 -22.27
CA ILE A 572 14.56 5.73 -22.44
C ILE A 572 14.24 6.78 -23.48
N SER A 573 14.42 8.05 -23.16
CA SER A 573 14.25 9.19 -24.06
C SER A 573 15.49 10.07 -24.05
N ALA A 574 16.26 10.08 -25.13
CA ALA A 574 17.42 10.94 -25.33
C ALA A 574 17.15 11.96 -26.45
N ILE A 575 17.31 13.25 -26.16
CA ILE A 575 17.01 14.34 -27.09
C ILE A 575 18.14 15.37 -27.06
N GLY A 576 18.74 15.69 -28.20
CA GLY A 576 19.79 16.71 -28.28
C GLY A 576 20.22 17.06 -29.70
N PRO A 577 20.93 18.17 -29.92
CA PRO A 577 21.13 18.67 -31.28
C PRO A 577 22.21 17.96 -32.10
N ARG A 578 23.15 17.22 -31.49
CA ARG A 578 24.29 16.60 -32.21
C ARG A 578 24.28 15.07 -32.18
N ILE A 579 25.06 14.45 -31.29
CA ILE A 579 25.13 13.00 -31.15
C ILE A 579 24.16 12.57 -30.07
N VAL A 580 23.22 11.70 -30.41
CA VAL A 580 22.16 11.22 -29.51
C VAL A 580 22.11 9.71 -29.58
N VAL A 581 22.24 9.04 -28.45
CA VAL A 581 22.18 7.58 -28.38
C VAL A 581 21.25 7.16 -27.25
N GLY A 582 20.27 6.32 -27.54
CA GLY A 582 19.39 5.76 -26.50
C GLY A 582 20.16 4.86 -25.54
N VAL A 583 20.76 3.79 -26.07
CA VAL A 583 21.56 2.82 -25.31
C VAL A 583 22.89 2.57 -26.02
N ASP A 584 23.99 2.68 -25.30
CA ASP A 584 25.36 2.53 -25.82
C ASP A 584 26.16 1.54 -24.96
N SER A 585 26.86 0.60 -25.59
CA SER A 585 27.94 -0.17 -24.98
C SER A 585 29.24 -0.06 -25.79
N ASP A 586 30.23 0.65 -25.25
CA ASP A 586 31.54 0.84 -25.85
C ASP A 586 32.43 -0.38 -25.55
N GLY A 587 32.36 -1.38 -26.43
CA GLY A 587 33.14 -2.61 -26.34
C GLY A 587 32.34 -3.85 -25.94
N GLY A 588 31.12 -3.70 -25.42
CA GLY A 588 30.39 -4.78 -24.76
C GLY A 588 29.07 -5.15 -25.42
N ASN A 589 28.34 -6.04 -24.76
CA ASN A 589 27.04 -6.50 -25.23
C ASN A 589 25.92 -5.56 -24.76
N VAL A 590 24.85 -5.48 -25.54
CA VAL A 590 23.61 -4.81 -25.14
C VAL A 590 22.46 -5.82 -25.16
N GLU A 591 21.71 -5.89 -24.07
CA GLU A 591 20.47 -6.64 -23.95
C GLU A 591 19.32 -5.69 -23.63
N VAL A 592 18.30 -5.63 -24.49
CA VAL A 592 17.11 -4.80 -24.29
C VAL A 592 15.85 -5.64 -24.40
N ASN A 593 15.04 -5.69 -23.35
CA ASN A 593 13.83 -6.49 -23.29
C ASN A 593 12.63 -5.59 -22.91
N ARG A 594 11.48 -5.77 -23.57
CA ARG A 594 10.19 -5.12 -23.23
C ARG A 594 10.29 -3.60 -22.99
N SER A 595 11.15 -2.92 -23.75
CA SER A 595 11.51 -1.52 -23.49
C SER A 595 11.24 -0.61 -24.68
N SER A 596 11.01 0.67 -24.39
CA SER A 596 10.83 1.71 -25.40
C SER A 596 12.02 2.66 -25.39
N ILE A 597 12.66 2.85 -26.55
CA ILE A 597 13.80 3.75 -26.72
C ILE A 597 13.43 4.83 -27.74
N TYR A 598 13.50 6.08 -27.33
CA TYR A 598 13.32 7.26 -28.17
C TYR A 598 14.60 8.08 -28.22
N SER A 599 15.12 8.30 -29.41
CA SER A 599 16.35 9.07 -29.65
C SER A 599 16.08 10.10 -30.73
N GLU A 600 16.21 11.38 -30.40
CA GLU A 600 15.97 12.48 -31.34
C GLU A 600 17.13 13.47 -31.37
N GLY A 601 17.62 13.79 -32.57
CA GLY A 601 18.61 14.84 -32.74
C GLY A 601 18.68 15.49 -34.11
N GLY A 602 19.78 16.20 -34.36
CA GLY A 602 19.96 17.06 -35.54
C GLY A 602 21.25 16.78 -36.31
N ASP A 603 22.32 17.48 -36.02
CA ASP A 603 23.38 17.72 -37.00
C ASP A 603 24.41 16.60 -37.18
N SER A 604 24.32 15.51 -36.40
CA SER A 604 25.34 14.45 -36.42
C SER A 604 24.76 13.04 -36.49
N LEU A 605 24.64 12.34 -35.36
CA LEU A 605 24.38 10.89 -35.32
C LEU A 605 23.29 10.62 -34.31
N VAL A 606 22.24 9.91 -34.72
CA VAL A 606 21.14 9.53 -33.81
C VAL A 606 20.98 8.02 -33.83
N ASN A 607 21.33 7.36 -32.72
CA ASN A 607 21.23 5.92 -32.56
C ASN A 607 20.15 5.54 -31.56
N GLY A 608 19.36 4.52 -31.85
CA GLY A 608 18.53 3.88 -30.82
C GLY A 608 19.39 3.03 -29.88
N ILE A 609 20.02 1.99 -30.43
CA ILE A 609 21.01 1.14 -29.74
C ILE A 609 22.33 1.16 -30.51
N PHE A 610 23.44 1.31 -29.80
CA PHE A 610 24.79 1.11 -30.29
C PHE A 610 25.52 0.09 -29.41
N ALA A 611 26.19 -0.89 -30.02
CA ALA A 611 27.10 -1.78 -29.32
C ALA A 611 28.29 -2.15 -30.20
N GLN A 612 29.46 -2.32 -29.57
CA GLN A 612 30.57 -2.99 -30.25
C GLN A 612 30.47 -4.51 -30.17
N GLY A 613 30.00 -5.08 -29.05
CA GLY A 613 29.74 -6.51 -28.88
C GLY A 613 28.43 -6.94 -29.53
N SER A 614 27.76 -7.99 -29.03
CA SER A 614 26.48 -8.45 -29.57
C SER A 614 25.29 -7.65 -29.03
N ILE A 615 24.22 -7.53 -29.82
CA ILE A 615 22.96 -6.90 -29.42
C ILE A 615 21.88 -7.97 -29.37
N ARG A 616 21.15 -8.05 -28.25
CA ARG A 616 19.94 -8.86 -28.09
C ARG A 616 18.78 -7.94 -27.76
N ALA A 617 17.76 -7.91 -28.59
CA ALA A 617 16.60 -7.06 -28.42
C ALA A 617 15.31 -7.88 -28.59
N GLN A 618 14.48 -7.93 -27.55
CA GLN A 618 13.21 -8.66 -27.54
C GLN A 618 12.06 -7.75 -27.08
N GLU A 619 10.95 -7.75 -27.82
CA GLU A 619 9.76 -6.95 -27.49
C GLU A 619 10.09 -5.46 -27.32
N VAL A 620 10.99 -4.92 -28.14
CA VAL A 620 11.44 -3.51 -28.05
C VAL A 620 10.74 -2.62 -29.05
N ASN A 621 10.54 -1.35 -28.67
CA ASN A 621 10.11 -0.30 -29.58
C ASN A 621 11.18 0.79 -29.64
N ILE A 622 11.84 0.92 -30.79
CA ILE A 622 12.93 1.88 -31.00
C ILE A 622 12.47 2.92 -32.01
N THR A 623 12.63 4.20 -31.68
CA THR A 623 12.50 5.32 -32.62
C THR A 623 13.75 6.18 -32.57
N ALA A 624 14.52 6.15 -33.65
CA ALA A 624 15.63 7.06 -33.89
C ALA A 624 15.19 8.12 -34.91
N ARG A 625 15.35 9.39 -34.59
CA ARG A 625 14.93 10.50 -35.46
C ARG A 625 16.02 11.56 -35.56
N ASN A 626 16.51 11.77 -36.77
CA ASN A 626 17.38 12.87 -37.11
C ASN A 626 16.61 13.90 -37.96
N ASN A 627 16.43 15.12 -37.44
CA ASN A 627 15.68 16.19 -38.11
C ASN A 627 16.57 17.14 -38.95
N SER A 628 17.86 16.85 -39.07
CA SER A 628 18.83 17.66 -39.84
C SER A 628 19.69 16.74 -40.73
N THR A 629 20.84 17.23 -41.17
CA THR A 629 21.70 16.60 -42.19
C THR A 629 22.48 15.37 -41.69
N GLY A 630 22.24 14.95 -40.45
CA GLY A 630 22.94 13.84 -39.82
C GLY A 630 22.32 12.47 -40.13
N GLU A 631 22.91 11.43 -39.56
CA GLU A 631 22.52 10.05 -39.71
C GLU A 631 21.51 9.66 -38.61
N SER A 632 20.57 8.79 -38.96
CA SER A 632 19.71 8.10 -38.00
C SER A 632 19.86 6.60 -38.18
N LEU A 633 20.07 5.90 -37.08
CA LEU A 633 20.34 4.48 -37.06
C LEU A 633 19.50 3.85 -35.93
N GLY A 634 18.59 2.93 -36.24
CA GLY A 634 17.80 2.26 -35.21
C GLY A 634 18.69 1.42 -34.30
N ILE A 635 19.42 0.47 -34.90
CA ILE A 635 20.39 -0.40 -34.24
C ILE A 635 21.71 -0.36 -34.99
N VAL A 636 22.82 -0.17 -34.27
CA VAL A 636 24.18 -0.19 -34.81
C VAL A 636 25.02 -1.21 -34.05
N ASN A 637 25.66 -2.10 -34.79
CA ASN A 637 26.58 -3.09 -34.27
C ASN A 637 27.90 -3.07 -35.04
N ASN A 638 29.03 -3.00 -34.33
CA ASN A 638 30.34 -2.93 -34.97
C ASN A 638 31.14 -4.23 -35.06
N MET A 639 31.02 -5.16 -34.10
CA MET A 639 31.85 -6.38 -34.08
C MET A 639 31.10 -7.68 -33.71
N GLY A 640 29.83 -7.62 -33.32
CA GLY A 640 29.04 -8.77 -32.86
C GLY A 640 27.78 -9.02 -33.68
N ASP A 641 27.01 -10.01 -33.24
CA ASP A 641 25.74 -10.36 -33.87
C ASP A 641 24.58 -9.50 -33.33
N VAL A 642 23.57 -9.29 -34.16
CA VAL A 642 22.30 -8.66 -33.78
C VAL A 642 21.20 -9.72 -33.76
N PHE A 643 20.61 -9.94 -32.59
CA PHE A 643 19.44 -10.81 -32.39
C PHE A 643 18.23 -9.94 -32.07
N LEU A 644 17.21 -9.97 -32.92
CA LEU A 644 16.00 -9.17 -32.78
C LEU A 644 14.76 -10.06 -32.85
N THR A 645 13.87 -9.95 -31.85
CA THR A 645 12.63 -10.72 -31.77
C THR A 645 11.45 -9.84 -31.34
N ASP A 646 10.27 -9.99 -31.96
CA ASP A 646 9.02 -9.33 -31.56
C ASP A 646 9.11 -7.80 -31.40
N SER A 647 9.94 -7.14 -32.21
CA SER A 647 10.35 -5.75 -32.01
C SER A 647 9.97 -4.82 -33.16
N THR A 648 9.81 -3.53 -32.86
CA THR A 648 9.55 -2.46 -33.83
C THR A 648 10.69 -1.46 -33.82
N ILE A 649 11.30 -1.22 -34.98
CA ILE A 649 12.43 -0.30 -35.18
C ILE A 649 12.05 0.73 -36.23
N ASN A 650 12.04 2.01 -35.84
CA ASN A 650 11.78 3.13 -36.74
C ASN A 650 13.00 4.06 -36.77
N SER A 651 13.57 4.29 -37.95
CA SER A 651 14.62 5.27 -38.17
C SER A 651 14.15 6.32 -39.18
N PHE A 652 14.28 7.59 -38.81
CA PHE A 652 13.89 8.73 -39.64
C PHE A 652 15.08 9.68 -39.77
N SER A 653 15.43 10.08 -40.99
CA SER A 653 16.50 11.06 -41.23
C SER A 653 16.18 12.03 -42.37
N THR A 654 16.91 13.14 -42.46
CA THR A 654 16.98 13.94 -43.70
C THR A 654 18.26 13.66 -44.52
N ALA A 655 19.15 12.79 -44.02
CA ALA A 655 20.31 12.27 -44.74
C ALA A 655 20.34 10.73 -44.80
N ILE A 656 21.10 10.06 -43.94
CA ILE A 656 21.22 8.59 -43.92
C ILE A 656 20.26 8.03 -42.88
N ALA A 657 19.52 6.98 -43.24
CA ALA A 657 18.60 6.28 -42.33
C ALA A 657 18.80 4.76 -42.43
N TYR A 658 19.24 4.12 -41.36
CA TYR A 658 19.29 2.65 -41.25
C TYR A 658 18.35 2.13 -40.17
N GLY A 659 17.58 1.09 -40.48
CA GLY A 659 16.87 0.34 -39.45
C GLY A 659 17.86 -0.44 -38.58
N ILE A 660 18.69 -1.27 -39.21
CA ILE A 660 19.78 -2.01 -38.58
C ILE A 660 21.06 -1.88 -39.41
N SER A 661 22.19 -1.64 -38.76
CA SER A 661 23.53 -1.64 -39.36
C SER A 661 24.47 -2.54 -38.56
N ALA A 662 24.72 -3.75 -39.05
CA ALA A 662 25.65 -4.71 -38.46
C ALA A 662 26.95 -4.77 -39.28
N ASN A 663 27.93 -3.94 -38.90
CA ASN A 663 29.20 -3.79 -39.60
C ASN A 663 30.18 -4.95 -39.35
N GLY A 664 29.98 -5.77 -38.32
CA GLY A 664 30.94 -6.81 -37.95
C GLY A 664 30.38 -8.21 -37.76
N GLY A 665 29.07 -8.41 -37.78
CA GLY A 665 28.45 -9.70 -37.48
C GLY A 665 27.16 -9.96 -38.24
N ASN A 666 26.49 -11.03 -37.83
CA ASN A 666 25.26 -11.53 -38.46
C ASN A 666 24.04 -10.81 -37.92
N VAL A 667 22.96 -10.77 -38.70
CA VAL A 667 21.65 -10.27 -38.27
C VAL A 667 20.65 -11.41 -38.23
N PHE A 668 20.01 -11.63 -37.09
CA PHE A 668 18.92 -12.59 -36.89
C PHE A 668 17.66 -11.82 -36.51
N SER A 669 16.65 -11.84 -37.38
CA SER A 669 15.41 -11.05 -37.22
C SER A 669 14.19 -11.96 -37.28
N THR A 670 13.46 -12.11 -36.17
CA THR A 670 12.22 -12.90 -36.07
C THR A 670 11.02 -12.05 -35.63
N ASN A 671 9.93 -12.04 -36.39
CA ASN A 671 8.68 -11.33 -36.06
C ASN A 671 8.86 -9.82 -35.78
N ASN A 672 9.65 -9.13 -36.59
CA ASN A 672 9.96 -7.71 -36.39
C ASN A 672 9.33 -6.80 -37.45
N ILE A 673 9.15 -5.53 -37.08
CA ILE A 673 8.85 -4.44 -38.02
C ILE A 673 10.03 -3.49 -38.03
N ILE A 674 10.72 -3.38 -39.16
CA ILE A 674 11.88 -2.52 -39.34
C ILE A 674 11.57 -1.51 -40.45
N PHE A 675 11.57 -0.23 -40.10
CA PHE A 675 11.23 0.88 -40.98
C PHE A 675 12.35 1.92 -40.97
N ALA A 676 12.93 2.19 -42.13
CA ALA A 676 13.93 3.23 -42.34
C ALA A 676 13.44 4.21 -43.39
N GLN A 677 13.39 5.50 -43.05
CA GLN A 677 12.93 6.54 -43.95
C GLN A 677 13.91 7.72 -43.98
N SER A 678 14.24 8.16 -45.20
CA SER A 678 14.95 9.43 -45.41
C SER A 678 14.18 10.37 -46.32
N SER A 679 14.47 11.66 -46.19
CA SER A 679 14.07 12.72 -47.13
C SER A 679 15.26 13.31 -47.89
N SER A 680 16.42 12.64 -47.89
CA SER A 680 17.65 13.18 -48.45
C SER A 680 17.60 13.37 -49.97
N ALA A 681 17.95 14.57 -50.40
CA ALA A 681 18.20 14.93 -51.80
C ALA A 681 19.70 14.91 -52.17
N ILE A 682 20.56 14.43 -51.26
CA ILE A 682 22.01 14.45 -51.45
C ILE A 682 22.46 13.15 -52.14
N PRO A 683 23.18 13.22 -53.28
CA PRO A 683 23.74 12.04 -53.92
C PRO A 683 24.65 11.22 -53.01
N GLY A 684 24.57 9.89 -53.11
CA GLY A 684 25.43 8.97 -52.37
C GLY A 684 25.04 8.74 -50.91
N ARG A 685 23.87 9.23 -50.48
CA ARG A 685 23.27 8.87 -49.18
C ARG A 685 22.45 7.59 -49.31
N TRP A 686 22.36 6.86 -48.20
CA TRP A 686 21.80 5.52 -48.17
C TRP A 686 20.57 5.47 -47.24
N VAL A 687 19.56 4.72 -47.65
CA VAL A 687 18.39 4.38 -46.84
C VAL A 687 18.28 2.86 -46.82
N LEU A 688 18.59 2.25 -45.69
CA LEU A 688 18.67 0.80 -45.56
C LEU A 688 17.71 0.30 -44.50
N GLY A 689 16.91 -0.72 -44.80
CA GLY A 689 16.17 -1.42 -43.76
C GLY A 689 17.13 -2.19 -42.86
N ILE A 690 17.92 -3.09 -43.46
CA ILE A 690 18.96 -3.87 -42.79
C ILE A 690 20.25 -3.84 -43.63
N TYR A 691 21.38 -3.58 -42.99
CA TYR A 691 22.73 -3.84 -43.50
C TYR A 691 23.42 -4.88 -42.62
N ALA A 692 23.93 -5.94 -43.22
CA ALA A 692 24.71 -6.99 -42.57
C ALA A 692 26.02 -7.25 -43.35
N ASN A 693 27.17 -6.98 -42.75
CA ASN A 693 28.47 -7.29 -43.36
C ASN A 693 28.76 -8.80 -43.42
N GLN A 694 28.01 -9.62 -42.67
CA GLN A 694 28.04 -11.08 -42.80
C GLN A 694 26.69 -11.58 -43.31
N ASN A 695 26.13 -12.59 -42.65
CA ASN A 695 24.86 -13.19 -43.04
C ASN A 695 23.69 -12.44 -42.41
N ALA A 696 22.54 -12.49 -43.07
CA ALA A 696 21.28 -12.05 -42.52
C ALA A 696 20.26 -13.19 -42.58
N THR A 697 19.58 -13.46 -41.47
CA THR A 697 18.52 -14.47 -41.35
C THR A 697 17.22 -13.81 -40.94
N ILE A 698 16.20 -13.89 -41.78
CA ILE A 698 14.95 -13.15 -41.66
C ILE A 698 13.75 -14.11 -41.61
N ASN A 699 13.02 -14.10 -40.51
CA ASN A 699 11.84 -14.93 -40.27
C ASN A 699 10.65 -14.06 -39.87
N SER A 700 9.50 -14.23 -40.53
CA SER A 700 8.24 -13.54 -40.24
C SER A 700 8.36 -12.02 -40.03
N SER A 701 9.32 -11.35 -40.69
CA SER A 701 9.65 -9.94 -40.40
C SER A 701 9.34 -9.03 -41.58
N LYS A 702 8.89 -7.81 -41.28
CA LYS A 702 8.63 -6.76 -42.26
C LYS A 702 9.77 -5.74 -42.25
N VAL A 703 10.44 -5.60 -43.38
CA VAL A 703 11.53 -4.63 -43.58
C VAL A 703 11.14 -3.64 -44.66
N THR A 704 11.19 -2.35 -44.37
CA THR A 704 10.81 -1.27 -45.29
C THR A 704 11.86 -0.18 -45.28
N ALA A 705 12.38 0.15 -46.46
CA ALA A 705 13.24 1.29 -46.70
C ALA A 705 12.55 2.28 -47.65
N GLN A 706 12.53 3.57 -47.31
CA GLN A 706 11.84 4.58 -48.09
C GLN A 706 12.64 5.88 -48.19
N ASN A 707 13.00 6.31 -49.40
CA ASN A 707 13.35 7.71 -49.64
C ASN A 707 12.14 8.46 -50.20
N ILE A 708 11.66 9.44 -49.44
CA ILE A 708 10.56 10.33 -49.84
C ILE A 708 11.02 11.60 -50.57
N SER A 709 12.33 11.77 -50.76
CA SER A 709 12.89 12.88 -51.54
C SER A 709 12.42 12.82 -52.99
N THR A 710 12.09 13.98 -53.55
CA THR A 710 11.79 14.13 -54.97
C THR A 710 13.04 14.19 -55.85
N ALA A 711 14.24 14.26 -55.24
CA ALA A 711 15.50 14.28 -55.96
C ALA A 711 16.09 12.86 -56.11
N ALA A 712 16.45 12.55 -57.36
CA ALA A 712 16.82 11.26 -57.92
C ALA A 712 18.20 10.70 -57.49
N THR A 713 18.54 10.65 -56.20
CA THR A 713 19.98 10.53 -55.84
C THR A 713 20.38 9.62 -54.68
N SER A 714 19.47 9.11 -53.84
CA SER A 714 19.85 8.18 -52.78
C SER A 714 19.73 6.72 -53.22
N VAL A 715 20.59 5.88 -52.68
CA VAL A 715 20.43 4.43 -52.73
C VAL A 715 19.43 4.03 -51.64
N THR A 716 18.36 3.33 -52.02
CA THR A 716 17.34 2.86 -51.07
C THR A 716 17.24 1.35 -51.16
N GLN A 717 17.66 0.62 -50.14
CA GLN A 717 17.66 -0.84 -50.18
C GLN A 717 16.94 -1.43 -48.97
N GLY A 718 16.14 -2.47 -49.18
CA GLY A 718 15.42 -3.12 -48.09
C GLY A 718 16.39 -3.87 -47.19
N ILE A 719 17.09 -4.86 -47.74
CA ILE A 719 18.13 -5.63 -47.06
C ILE A 719 19.38 -5.72 -47.93
N VAL A 720 20.54 -5.47 -47.32
CA VAL A 720 21.87 -5.67 -47.89
C VAL A 720 22.63 -6.63 -47.00
N SER A 721 23.14 -7.71 -47.58
CA SER A 721 24.01 -8.69 -46.91
C SER A 721 25.24 -8.95 -47.76
N ASP A 722 26.43 -8.78 -47.19
CA ASP A 722 27.69 -9.10 -47.87
C ASP A 722 27.98 -10.62 -47.88
N GLY A 723 27.32 -11.39 -47.00
CA GLY A 723 27.30 -12.84 -47.00
C GLY A 723 26.02 -13.43 -47.61
N VAL A 724 25.51 -14.50 -46.98
CA VAL A 724 24.28 -15.17 -47.37
C VAL A 724 23.07 -14.54 -46.68
N LEU A 725 22.07 -14.15 -47.48
CA LEU A 725 20.76 -13.76 -46.98
C LEU A 725 19.83 -14.97 -46.98
N THR A 726 19.34 -15.36 -45.80
CA THR A 726 18.41 -16.47 -45.63
C THR A 726 17.05 -15.96 -45.16
N PHE A 727 15.97 -16.36 -45.83
CA PHE A 727 14.61 -16.21 -45.32
C PHE A 727 14.15 -17.55 -44.75
N GLU A 728 13.90 -17.61 -43.44
CA GLU A 728 13.52 -18.85 -42.74
C GLU A 728 12.06 -18.82 -42.33
N GLY A 729 11.17 -19.44 -43.11
CA GLY A 729 9.76 -19.62 -42.73
C GLY A 729 8.97 -18.32 -42.50
N GLY A 730 7.65 -18.48 -42.36
CA GLY A 730 6.72 -17.37 -42.09
C GLY A 730 6.61 -16.30 -43.18
N GLU A 731 5.76 -15.30 -42.91
CA GLU A 731 5.42 -14.22 -43.85
C GLU A 731 6.39 -13.03 -43.77
N SER A 732 7.64 -13.20 -44.20
CA SER A 732 8.61 -12.09 -44.30
C SER A 732 8.35 -11.21 -45.54
N SER A 733 8.29 -9.89 -45.36
CA SER A 733 8.11 -8.94 -46.46
C SER A 733 9.18 -7.86 -46.48
N VAL A 734 9.89 -7.73 -47.60
CA VAL A 734 10.91 -6.70 -47.79
C VAL A 734 10.47 -5.72 -48.89
N SER A 735 10.59 -4.42 -48.64
CA SER A 735 10.31 -3.39 -49.64
C SER A 735 11.29 -2.23 -49.58
N ALA A 736 11.60 -1.70 -50.75
CA ALA A 736 12.39 -0.48 -50.94
C ALA A 736 11.65 0.45 -51.90
N THR A 737 11.51 1.72 -51.54
CA THR A 737 10.80 2.70 -52.38
C THR A 737 11.59 4.01 -52.48
N SER A 738 11.77 4.49 -53.71
CA SER A 738 12.47 5.74 -54.04
C SER A 738 11.74 6.46 -55.17
N SER A 739 11.87 7.79 -55.26
CA SER A 739 11.37 8.58 -56.39
C SER A 739 12.07 8.23 -57.71
N THR A 740 13.25 7.62 -57.64
CA THR A 740 13.90 6.94 -58.76
C THR A 740 13.89 5.44 -58.57
N PRO A 741 13.01 4.69 -59.27
CA PRO A 741 12.92 3.24 -59.13
C PRO A 741 14.24 2.50 -59.39
N ALA A 742 15.10 3.04 -60.28
CA ALA A 742 16.43 2.47 -60.56
C ALA A 742 17.42 2.57 -59.39
N SER A 743 17.09 3.31 -58.33
CA SER A 743 17.91 3.43 -57.11
C SER A 743 17.30 2.70 -55.92
N SER A 744 16.25 1.89 -56.15
CA SER A 744 15.59 1.10 -55.12
C SER A 744 15.61 -0.39 -55.40
N ASP A 745 16.22 -1.17 -54.51
CA ASP A 745 16.24 -2.63 -54.57
C ASP A 745 15.73 -3.22 -53.25
N ALA A 746 14.77 -4.15 -53.31
CA ALA A 746 14.27 -4.77 -52.09
C ALA A 746 15.36 -5.58 -51.39
N VAL A 747 16.15 -6.34 -52.13
CA VAL A 747 17.11 -7.31 -51.59
C VAL A 747 18.39 -7.33 -52.43
N ILE A 748 19.54 -7.25 -51.75
CA ILE A 748 20.87 -7.47 -52.31
C ILE A 748 21.64 -8.41 -51.37
N GLY A 749 21.95 -9.62 -51.84
CA GLY A 749 22.84 -10.56 -51.16
C GLY A 749 24.06 -10.82 -52.04
N ALA A 750 25.27 -10.51 -51.56
CA ALA A 750 26.47 -10.59 -52.38
C ALA A 750 26.91 -12.03 -52.67
N GLU A 751 26.69 -12.97 -51.74
CA GLU A 751 27.04 -14.39 -51.92
C GLU A 751 25.83 -15.28 -52.27
N GLY A 752 24.60 -14.76 -52.16
CA GLY A 752 23.37 -15.45 -52.56
C GLY A 752 22.18 -15.17 -51.65
N VAL A 753 20.98 -15.55 -52.13
CA VAL A 753 19.72 -15.48 -51.38
C VAL A 753 19.14 -16.88 -51.28
N ILE A 754 19.01 -17.40 -50.06
CA ILE A 754 18.33 -18.67 -49.76
C ILE A 754 16.92 -18.35 -49.28
N ASN A 755 15.91 -18.77 -50.04
CA ASN A 755 14.52 -18.47 -49.71
C ASN A 755 13.74 -19.72 -49.27
N ASN A 756 13.57 -19.87 -47.96
CA ASN A 756 12.74 -20.91 -47.35
C ASN A 756 11.41 -20.33 -46.79
N SER A 757 10.90 -19.23 -47.37
CA SER A 757 9.66 -18.58 -46.90
C SER A 757 8.42 -19.47 -47.08
N ASN A 758 7.43 -19.33 -46.18
CA ASN A 758 6.12 -19.98 -46.26
C ASN A 758 5.01 -18.94 -45.98
N PRO A 759 4.17 -18.59 -46.96
CA PRO A 759 3.95 -19.23 -48.26
C PRO A 759 5.01 -18.87 -49.32
N LYS A 760 5.28 -19.82 -50.24
CA LYS A 760 6.23 -19.64 -51.37
C LYS A 760 5.93 -18.45 -52.27
N SER A 761 4.70 -17.93 -52.26
CA SER A 761 4.32 -16.71 -53.01
C SER A 761 5.12 -15.47 -52.61
N GLN A 762 5.77 -15.47 -51.44
CA GLN A 762 6.67 -14.39 -51.02
C GLN A 762 8.08 -14.51 -51.60
N CYS A 763 8.42 -15.65 -52.22
CA CYS A 763 9.76 -15.91 -52.72
C CYS A 763 10.21 -14.92 -53.79
N SER A 764 9.33 -14.57 -54.74
CA SER A 764 9.63 -13.58 -55.78
C SER A 764 9.74 -12.14 -55.25
N ILE A 765 9.02 -11.82 -54.16
CA ILE A 765 9.07 -10.51 -53.50
C ILE A 765 10.40 -10.34 -52.75
N ASN A 766 10.91 -11.43 -52.20
CA ASN A 766 12.14 -11.48 -51.41
C ASN A 766 13.39 -11.80 -52.27
N GLY A 767 13.29 -11.66 -53.60
CA GLY A 767 14.44 -11.80 -54.52
C GLY A 767 14.94 -13.24 -54.73
N GLY A 768 14.14 -14.26 -54.41
CA GLY A 768 14.51 -15.66 -54.65
C GLY A 768 14.57 -16.00 -56.14
N ALA A 769 15.43 -16.96 -56.51
CA ALA A 769 15.49 -17.45 -57.88
C ALA A 769 14.15 -18.09 -58.25
N SER A 770 13.68 -17.87 -59.49
CA SER A 770 12.40 -18.43 -59.97
C SER A 770 12.24 -19.94 -59.77
N ALA A 771 13.34 -20.69 -59.75
CA ALA A 771 13.37 -22.13 -59.48
C ALA A 771 13.10 -22.49 -58.00
N ASP A 772 13.47 -21.62 -57.06
CA ASP A 772 13.24 -21.81 -55.62
C ASP A 772 11.80 -21.45 -55.22
N CYS A 773 11.18 -20.57 -56.01
CA CYS A 773 9.82 -20.07 -55.80
C CYS A 773 8.71 -20.99 -56.33
N ALA A 774 9.05 -22.09 -57.02
CA ALA A 774 8.10 -23.02 -57.67
C ALA A 774 7.57 -24.11 -56.73
#